data_AF-A0A0F9S6C0-F1
#
_entry.id   AF-A0A0F9S6C0-F1
#
_cell.length_a   1.000
_cell.length_b   1.000
_cell.length_c   1.000
_cell.angle_alpha   90.00
_cell.angle_beta   90.00
_cell.angle_gamma   90.00
#
_symmetry.space_group_name_H-M   'P 1'
#
loop_
_entity.id
_entity.type
_entity.pdbx_description
1 polymer ?
#
loop_
_entity_poly.entity_id
_entity_poly.type
_entity_poly.pdbx_seq_one_letter_code
_entity_poly.pdbx_strand_id
1 'polypeptide(L)'
;MVLKNPFLDEAKSQIKRLDEQTWLRRYGSLFRSIGEAERAFNVGSVELPSIPQPTIDIDRQVQDLVSQGRTPITEQTLRGFGATDFDIDEFFAEEAVLPQIERRLDLLGGEAVLTERGLVPRTPEAAEQARLQIQSVVSTLLPTATGSIEQDFPALQQYAAENTEAFLEDLLTIGRTPATEMLLFGIAPEITSQDLDELFGEPLGQIRPQLAYPAPYPIPKTVEEREANLQVFKEYRKQGGKLSADQWRREAALREAEITGELQEDVFRKLAGLPITAEAKQMRVEFAEKHPLAAQFLAGMGDVLGTAGSAMQWLGAEELGKHFSELAEPVSEGTPPPEMPELSWKSAGDPQFWSTLPEFIARNAPFTLALVPAMIVGYAGGSAVAGAIGLSALWTTVLGAIGATTLSRPLEGVLEAAGARDEALARGMTPEQADQVGQEVFLKNLTLSGWDAAQLATAFLPTPAKVLANPFLRAAMVGGKVVVTGLTEAGEEALQEVFQKQALGDPIVLDENMKLAMLLGGVMGAGMGATGAAFTTIIDRTVQTMPADMKSKFNIDMAEGIENGLTEQQAILVALDEVAKTAEGKKLVEEVVQQVQKEDARMQIEASKERQEKIAPMTRQEEEILKDEITKLRRDLLTVPAEERAAIQRRIEQNEIFLEEGKTLIVPEPVEAVGEVKLPEVTKLETITPKTSKAKIDLGIGGMPDSFRISTPEGAKVIGNVRNAAFANKPVSPTRGELFMAEVPAGIQRQGIGTRLSIDALRLMQKNGITTVKMFATTESGKAVLARLIREGDISEPIARSEAGATEHTILLGKKPEAIPKPPVVEGVKEAVSPIVEEDKPVVGELPTAINKVRAEHVEIKSDIQSIRASLRGKRDIESRLTNRVLIGTERELTIAESLLSRVETQEELASERITQLQERLKASIRLAKAKTEV
;
A
#
# COMPACT_ATOMS: atom_id res chain seq x y z
N MET A 1 29.87 57.02 -15.48
CA MET A 1 28.96 55.86 -15.34
C MET A 1 29.49 55.03 -14.18
N VAL A 2 29.19 55.24 -12.89
CA VAL A 2 27.93 55.49 -12.18
C VAL A 2 26.82 54.55 -12.64
N LEU A 3 26.47 53.58 -11.79
CA LEU A 3 25.23 53.60 -11.00
C LEU A 3 25.48 52.90 -9.64
N LYS A 4 25.42 53.68 -8.55
CA LYS A 4 25.36 53.22 -7.17
C LYS A 4 23.88 52.99 -6.81
N ASN A 5 23.58 51.90 -6.11
CA ASN A 5 22.24 51.56 -5.67
C ASN A 5 21.96 52.18 -4.28
N PRO A 6 21.05 53.18 -4.16
CA PRO A 6 20.79 53.90 -2.91
C PRO A 6 19.96 53.12 -1.88
N PHE A 7 19.43 51.93 -2.20
CA PHE A 7 18.62 51.14 -1.25
C PHE A 7 19.45 50.40 -0.20
N LEU A 8 20.72 50.10 -0.51
CA LEU A 8 21.59 49.31 0.38
C LEU A 8 22.17 50.13 1.55
N ASP A 9 22.31 51.45 1.35
CA ASP A 9 22.89 52.36 2.34
C ASP A 9 21.83 52.86 3.35
N GLU A 10 20.55 52.94 2.95
CA GLU A 10 19.43 53.26 3.85
C GLU A 10 19.17 52.12 4.85
N ALA A 11 19.22 50.86 4.39
CA ALA A 11 19.04 49.67 5.24
C ALA A 11 20.17 49.49 6.27
N LYS A 12 21.42 49.81 5.89
CA LYS A 12 22.57 49.80 6.81
C LYS A 12 22.52 50.92 7.85
N SER A 13 21.83 52.03 7.56
CA SER A 13 21.68 53.15 8.50
C SER A 13 20.59 52.92 9.56
N GLN A 14 19.55 52.13 9.22
CA GLN A 14 18.46 51.81 10.15
C GLN A 14 18.79 50.65 11.10
N ILE A 15 19.62 49.68 10.67
CA ILE A 15 20.11 48.59 11.53
C ILE A 15 21.15 49.09 12.56
N LYS A 16 21.75 50.27 12.35
CA LYS A 16 22.76 50.87 13.25
C LYS A 16 22.18 51.85 14.28
N ARG A 17 20.85 51.98 14.40
CA ARG A 17 20.18 52.84 15.39
C ARG A 17 18.98 52.13 16.01
N LEU A 18 19.24 51.12 16.85
CA LEU A 18 18.39 50.45 17.85
C LEU A 18 19.14 49.14 18.16
N ASP A 19 19.71 48.82 19.32
CA ASP A 19 19.65 49.32 20.68
C ASP A 19 20.84 48.71 21.46
N GLU A 20 21.86 49.52 21.77
CA GLU A 20 23.03 49.13 22.58
C GLU A 20 22.92 49.66 24.03
N GLN A 21 21.78 50.24 24.41
CA GLN A 21 21.56 50.83 25.75
C GLN A 21 20.62 50.01 26.65
N THR A 22 19.88 49.03 26.11
CA THR A 22 19.05 48.13 26.93
C THR A 22 19.82 46.89 27.43
N TRP A 23 20.89 46.48 26.75
CA TRP A 23 21.69 45.30 27.13
C TRP A 23 22.60 45.55 28.35
N LEU A 24 23.16 46.76 28.49
CA LEU A 24 24.11 47.10 29.57
C LEU A 24 23.48 47.43 30.93
N ARG A 25 22.15 47.55 31.04
CA ARG A 25 21.47 47.74 32.35
C ARG A 25 21.10 46.45 33.06
N ARG A 26 21.11 45.29 32.40
CA ARG A 26 20.54 44.05 32.97
C ARG A 26 21.54 43.01 33.50
N TYR A 27 22.83 43.07 33.14
CA TYR A 27 23.79 42.02 33.52
C TYR A 27 25.13 42.51 34.12
N GLY A 28 25.24 43.79 34.47
CA GLY A 28 26.48 44.40 35.00
C GLY A 28 26.89 44.02 36.44
N SER A 29 26.12 43.19 37.15
CA SER A 29 26.44 42.75 38.52
C SER A 29 26.99 41.31 38.61
N LEU A 30 26.90 40.50 37.55
CA LEU A 30 27.29 39.09 37.60
C LEU A 30 28.77 38.83 37.23
N PHE A 31 29.45 39.78 36.57
CA PHE A 31 30.86 39.63 36.17
C PHE A 31 31.88 40.29 37.10
N ARG A 32 31.44 40.79 38.26
CA ARG A 32 32.33 41.39 39.27
C ARG A 32 32.80 40.43 40.36
N SER A 33 32.33 39.18 40.38
CA SER A 33 32.68 38.19 41.41
C SER A 33 33.63 37.07 40.96
N ILE A 34 34.08 37.05 39.69
CA ILE A 34 35.00 36.02 39.18
C ILE A 34 36.44 36.57 39.03
N GLY A 35 36.63 37.89 39.08
CA GLY A 35 37.94 38.53 38.88
C GLY A 35 38.87 38.62 40.11
N GLU A 36 38.49 38.09 41.27
CA GLU A 36 39.24 38.24 42.53
C GLU A 36 39.86 36.95 43.09
N ALA A 37 39.75 35.80 42.40
CA ALA A 37 40.26 34.51 42.91
C ALA A 37 41.59 34.00 42.31
N GLU A 38 42.18 34.66 41.30
CA GLU A 38 43.45 34.21 40.68
C GLU A 38 44.65 35.13 40.90
N ARG A 39 44.59 36.03 41.89
CA ARG A 39 45.73 36.87 42.32
C ARG A 39 46.42 36.43 43.61
N ALA A 40 46.27 35.17 44.00
CA ALA A 40 46.99 34.61 45.12
C ALA A 40 47.62 33.28 44.71
N PHE A 41 48.82 33.32 44.14
CA PHE A 41 50.02 32.62 44.64
C PHE A 41 51.13 32.70 43.60
N ASN A 42 51.99 33.70 43.80
CA ASN A 42 53.28 33.85 43.15
C ASN A 42 54.34 33.80 44.25
N VAL A 43 55.10 32.72 44.32
CA VAL A 43 56.36 32.53 45.08
C VAL A 43 57.11 31.44 44.31
N GLY A 44 58.37 31.48 43.93
CA GLY A 44 59.50 32.37 44.12
C GLY A 44 60.70 31.67 43.47
N SER A 45 61.64 32.46 42.95
CA SER A 45 62.82 32.06 42.16
C SER A 45 63.86 31.19 42.89
N VAL A 46 64.42 30.18 42.22
CA VAL A 46 65.78 29.64 42.42
C VAL A 46 66.35 29.20 41.06
N GLU A 47 67.57 29.63 40.74
CA GLU A 47 68.36 29.23 39.57
C GLU A 47 69.31 28.04 39.85
N LEU A 48 69.67 27.35 38.77
CA LEU A 48 70.77 26.37 38.52
C LEU A 48 70.44 24.88 38.76
N PRO A 49 71.01 23.91 38.00
CA PRO A 49 71.87 23.99 36.81
C PRO A 49 71.30 23.25 35.57
N SER A 50 71.89 23.47 34.40
CA SER A 50 71.61 22.71 33.17
C SER A 50 71.99 21.23 33.33
N ILE A 51 70.98 20.38 33.54
CA ILE A 51 71.09 18.93 33.43
C ILE A 51 71.14 18.60 31.93
N PRO A 52 72.13 17.83 31.43
CA PRO A 52 72.10 17.37 30.05
C PRO A 52 70.82 16.57 29.87
N GLN A 53 69.96 17.00 28.94
CA GLN A 53 68.86 16.16 28.48
C GLN A 53 69.48 14.81 28.11
N PRO A 54 69.08 13.70 28.76
CA PRO A 54 69.48 12.40 28.26
C PRO A 54 68.96 12.36 26.82
N THR A 55 69.85 12.19 25.85
CA THR A 55 69.42 11.73 24.53
C THR A 55 68.80 10.37 24.79
N ILE A 56 67.47 10.38 24.94
CA ILE A 56 66.67 9.18 24.98
C ILE A 56 66.86 8.59 23.59
N ASP A 57 67.62 7.50 23.55
CA ASP A 57 67.75 6.67 22.37
C ASP A 57 66.40 5.95 22.20
N ILE A 58 65.48 6.64 21.53
CA ILE A 58 64.09 6.21 21.34
C ILE A 58 64.09 4.85 20.66
N ASP A 59 65.02 4.62 19.72
CA ASP A 59 65.14 3.35 19.01
C ASP A 59 65.53 2.22 19.96
N ARG A 60 66.42 2.49 20.92
CA ARG A 60 66.78 1.50 21.96
C ARG A 60 65.64 1.25 22.95
N GLN A 61 64.89 2.28 23.35
CA GLN A 61 63.72 2.09 24.21
C GLN A 61 62.59 1.33 23.50
N VAL A 62 62.38 1.61 22.21
CA VAL A 62 61.45 0.87 21.35
C VAL A 62 61.89 -0.59 21.23
N GLN A 63 63.17 -0.88 20.99
CA GLN A 63 63.68 -2.26 20.96
C GLN A 63 63.59 -2.97 22.32
N ASP A 64 63.84 -2.27 23.43
CA ASP A 64 63.67 -2.83 24.78
C ASP A 64 62.19 -3.12 25.09
N LEU A 65 61.25 -2.31 24.58
CA LEU A 65 59.81 -2.54 24.73
C LEU A 65 59.32 -3.70 23.84
N VAL A 66 59.78 -3.78 22.58
CA VAL A 66 59.46 -4.89 21.66
C VAL A 66 60.01 -6.21 22.22
N SER A 67 61.25 -6.24 22.69
CA SER A 67 61.89 -7.46 23.22
C SER A 67 61.29 -7.96 24.54
N GLN A 68 60.67 -7.08 25.33
CA GLN A 68 59.90 -7.47 26.52
C GLN A 68 58.52 -8.06 26.19
N GLY A 69 58.07 -7.92 24.93
CA GLY A 69 56.77 -8.38 24.46
C GLY A 69 55.60 -7.61 25.07
N ARG A 70 54.38 -8.00 24.71
CA ARG A 70 53.16 -7.36 25.18
C ARG A 70 52.85 -7.77 26.63
N THR A 71 53.14 -6.88 27.57
CA THR A 71 52.91 -7.05 29.01
C THR A 71 52.17 -5.82 29.55
N PRO A 72 51.47 -5.91 30.70
CA PRO A 72 50.77 -4.75 31.25
C PRO A 72 51.67 -3.52 31.50
N ILE A 73 52.95 -3.77 31.80
CA ILE A 73 53.94 -2.70 32.02
C ILE A 73 54.35 -2.06 30.69
N THR A 74 54.58 -2.85 29.63
CA THR A 74 54.93 -2.32 28.31
C THR A 74 53.75 -1.60 27.65
N GLU A 75 52.51 -2.09 27.83
CA GLU A 75 51.30 -1.38 27.39
C GLU A 75 51.09 -0.05 28.13
N GLN A 76 51.23 -0.04 29.46
CA GLN A 76 51.09 1.20 30.24
C GLN A 76 52.18 2.22 29.88
N THR A 77 53.38 1.74 29.55
CA THR A 77 54.49 2.59 29.10
C THR A 77 54.20 3.21 27.73
N LEU A 78 53.70 2.44 26.76
CA LEU A 78 53.30 2.95 25.44
C LEU A 78 52.13 3.95 25.52
N ARG A 79 51.13 3.68 26.38
CA ARG A 79 50.06 4.65 26.67
C ARG A 79 50.59 5.93 27.32
N GLY A 80 51.62 5.82 28.16
CA GLY A 80 52.35 6.95 28.72
C GLY A 80 53.01 7.84 27.66
N PHE A 81 53.34 7.27 26.49
CA PHE A 81 53.83 8.00 25.32
C PHE A 81 52.71 8.46 24.36
N GLY A 82 51.45 8.25 24.73
CA GLY A 82 50.29 8.69 23.96
C GLY A 82 49.75 7.67 22.96
N ALA A 83 50.26 6.43 22.97
CA ALA A 83 49.76 5.36 22.09
C ALA A 83 48.34 4.93 22.51
N THR A 84 47.46 4.79 21.53
CA THR A 84 46.13 4.20 21.69
C THR A 84 46.20 2.67 21.68
N ASP A 85 45.11 2.00 22.05
CA ASP A 85 45.02 0.53 22.03
C ASP A 85 45.33 -0.03 20.64
N PHE A 86 44.89 0.67 19.58
CA PHE A 86 45.18 0.32 18.19
C PHE A 86 46.67 0.44 17.87
N ASP A 87 47.32 1.53 18.29
CA ASP A 87 48.77 1.71 18.06
C ASP A 87 49.59 0.64 18.81
N ILE A 88 49.12 0.19 19.97
CA ILE A 88 49.76 -0.88 20.76
C ILE A 88 49.56 -2.24 20.10
N ASP A 89 48.38 -2.50 19.54
CA ASP A 89 48.08 -3.72 18.77
C ASP A 89 48.94 -3.79 17.49
N GLU A 90 49.13 -2.66 16.80
CA GLU A 90 49.99 -2.53 15.62
C GLU A 90 51.49 -2.68 15.99
N PHE A 91 51.94 -2.07 17.08
CA PHE A 91 53.34 -2.06 17.52
C PHE A 91 53.90 -3.44 17.86
N PHE A 92 53.06 -4.40 18.29
CA PHE A 92 53.50 -5.75 18.67
C PHE A 92 53.15 -6.85 17.64
N ALA A 93 52.68 -6.48 16.45
CA ALA A 93 52.38 -7.44 15.39
C ALA A 93 53.62 -7.74 14.54
N GLU A 94 54.31 -8.87 14.76
CA GLU A 94 55.42 -9.32 13.91
C GLU A 94 55.02 -10.42 12.89
N GLU A 95 55.43 -10.16 11.64
CA GLU A 95 55.75 -11.04 10.50
C GLU A 95 54.64 -11.66 9.59
N ALA A 96 54.25 -10.85 8.58
CA ALA A 96 54.44 -11.02 7.13
C ALA A 96 54.11 -12.36 6.43
N VAL A 97 53.17 -12.33 5.46
CA VAL A 97 53.42 -12.18 4.01
C VAL A 97 52.06 -11.99 3.31
N LEU A 98 51.78 -10.82 2.71
CA LEU A 98 50.97 -10.60 1.48
C LEU A 98 50.46 -9.14 1.30
N PRO A 99 51.29 -8.17 0.84
CA PRO A 99 50.75 -6.89 0.34
C PRO A 99 51.06 -6.63 -1.15
N GLN A 100 51.18 -7.67 -1.98
CA GLN A 100 51.25 -7.52 -3.45
C GLN A 100 50.10 -8.22 -4.21
N ILE A 101 49.27 -9.04 -3.55
CA ILE A 101 48.10 -9.67 -4.18
C ILE A 101 46.82 -8.86 -3.93
N GLU A 102 46.68 -8.24 -2.74
CA GLU A 102 45.45 -7.48 -2.39
C GLU A 102 45.21 -6.24 -3.27
N ARG A 103 46.27 -5.55 -3.74
CA ARG A 103 46.11 -4.44 -4.68
C ARG A 103 45.66 -4.85 -6.10
N ARG A 104 45.63 -6.15 -6.42
CA ARG A 104 45.01 -6.68 -7.65
C ARG A 104 43.63 -7.30 -7.41
N LEU A 105 43.22 -7.52 -6.16
CA LEU A 105 41.99 -8.24 -5.80
C LEU A 105 40.77 -7.34 -5.53
N ASP A 106 40.96 -6.04 -5.30
CA ASP A 106 39.86 -5.07 -5.18
C ASP A 106 39.14 -4.76 -6.51
N LEU A 107 39.63 -5.28 -7.64
CA LEU A 107 39.11 -4.97 -8.97
C LEU A 107 38.13 -6.02 -9.56
N LEU A 108 37.82 -7.11 -8.84
CA LEU A 108 37.04 -8.25 -9.40
C LEU A 108 35.94 -8.79 -8.47
N GLY A 109 35.13 -7.93 -7.85
CA GLY A 109 34.06 -8.26 -6.88
C GLY A 109 33.27 -9.56 -7.11
N GLY A 110 33.70 -10.67 -6.50
CA GLY A 110 33.02 -11.96 -6.49
C GLY A 110 33.26 -12.74 -5.18
N GLU A 111 32.27 -13.51 -4.74
CA GLU A 111 32.20 -14.18 -3.43
C GLU A 111 32.97 -15.53 -3.33
N ALA A 112 33.66 -15.95 -4.39
CA ALA A 112 34.51 -17.15 -4.40
C ALA A 112 35.86 -16.90 -5.08
N VAL A 113 36.89 -17.66 -4.70
CA VAL A 113 38.25 -17.57 -5.28
C VAL A 113 38.58 -18.88 -5.99
N LEU A 114 38.97 -18.79 -7.27
CA LEU A 114 39.51 -19.91 -8.01
C LEU A 114 40.95 -20.15 -7.55
N THR A 115 41.24 -21.33 -6.98
CA THR A 115 42.59 -21.76 -6.60
C THR A 115 43.06 -22.87 -7.55
N GLU A 116 44.34 -23.24 -7.53
CA GLU A 116 44.85 -24.44 -8.21
C GLU A 116 44.19 -25.76 -7.70
N ARG A 117 43.36 -25.69 -6.66
CA ARG A 117 42.59 -26.81 -6.08
C ARG A 117 41.08 -26.65 -6.20
N GLY A 118 40.60 -25.70 -7.01
CA GLY A 118 39.17 -25.43 -7.22
C GLY A 118 38.63 -24.17 -6.54
N LEU A 119 37.32 -23.99 -6.60
CA LEU A 119 36.58 -22.86 -6.02
C LEU A 119 36.52 -22.96 -4.49
N VAL A 120 37.00 -21.92 -3.80
CA VAL A 120 36.91 -21.79 -2.34
C VAL A 120 35.98 -20.62 -1.98
N PRO A 121 34.90 -20.85 -1.19
CA PRO A 121 34.03 -19.78 -0.71
C PRO A 121 34.78 -18.84 0.25
N ARG A 122 34.53 -17.52 0.16
CA ARG A 122 35.24 -16.51 0.98
C ARG A 122 34.73 -16.38 2.42
N THR A 123 33.49 -16.82 2.70
CA THR A 123 32.85 -16.67 4.02
C THR A 123 32.20 -17.98 4.47
N PRO A 124 31.99 -18.17 5.80
CA PRO A 124 31.20 -19.29 6.31
C PRO A 124 29.80 -19.38 5.70
N GLU A 125 29.16 -18.25 5.43
CA GLU A 125 27.85 -18.18 4.80
C GLU A 125 27.88 -18.62 3.34
N ALA A 126 28.89 -18.19 2.57
CA ALA A 126 29.08 -18.64 1.19
C ALA A 126 29.43 -20.13 1.13
N ALA A 127 30.16 -20.64 2.11
CA ALA A 127 30.43 -22.07 2.24
C ALA A 127 29.16 -22.88 2.54
N GLU A 128 28.28 -22.37 3.40
CA GLU A 128 27.00 -23.01 3.67
C GLU A 128 26.06 -22.95 2.45
N GLN A 129 26.04 -21.85 1.70
CA GLN A 129 25.28 -21.77 0.45
C GLN A 129 25.82 -22.72 -0.62
N ALA A 130 27.14 -22.79 -0.83
CA ALA A 130 27.75 -23.74 -1.73
C ALA A 130 27.43 -25.19 -1.33
N ARG A 131 27.48 -25.49 -0.02
CA ARG A 131 27.06 -26.78 0.54
C ARG A 131 25.60 -27.08 0.22
N LEU A 132 24.67 -26.14 0.40
CA LEU A 132 23.25 -26.36 0.07
C LEU A 132 23.01 -26.58 -1.43
N GLN A 133 23.72 -25.83 -2.28
CA GLN A 133 23.64 -25.98 -3.73
C GLN A 133 24.19 -27.33 -4.21
N ILE A 134 25.36 -27.76 -3.69
CA ILE A 134 25.91 -29.07 -3.98
C ILE A 134 24.95 -30.16 -3.49
N GLN A 135 24.38 -30.04 -2.28
CA GLN A 135 23.43 -31.02 -1.75
C GLN A 135 22.19 -31.18 -2.65
N SER A 136 21.70 -30.08 -3.25
CA SER A 136 20.59 -30.13 -4.21
C SER A 136 20.94 -30.91 -5.48
N VAL A 137 22.16 -30.76 -5.99
CA VAL A 137 22.64 -31.54 -7.14
C VAL A 137 22.79 -33.00 -6.74
N VAL A 138 23.39 -33.28 -5.57
CA VAL A 138 23.55 -34.65 -5.05
C VAL A 138 22.21 -35.37 -4.86
N SER A 139 21.18 -34.70 -4.34
CA SER A 139 19.84 -35.31 -4.18
C SER A 139 19.14 -35.55 -5.51
N THR A 140 19.52 -34.83 -6.57
CA THR A 140 19.02 -35.05 -7.93
C THR A 140 19.69 -36.27 -8.56
N LEU A 141 21.02 -36.39 -8.40
CA LEU A 141 21.81 -37.51 -8.93
C LEU A 141 21.63 -38.81 -8.15
N LEU A 142 21.34 -38.71 -6.84
CA LEU A 142 21.10 -39.84 -5.96
C LEU A 142 19.75 -39.67 -5.26
N PRO A 143 18.68 -40.30 -5.75
CA PRO A 143 17.38 -40.27 -5.09
C PRO A 143 17.39 -40.82 -3.65
N THR A 144 18.43 -41.60 -3.30
CA THR A 144 18.66 -42.16 -1.96
C THR A 144 19.54 -41.28 -1.06
N ALA A 145 19.85 -40.04 -1.47
CA ALA A 145 20.65 -39.12 -0.68
C ALA A 145 20.01 -38.84 0.69
N THR A 146 20.85 -38.80 1.72
CA THR A 146 20.48 -38.61 3.13
C THR A 146 20.32 -37.14 3.52
N GLY A 147 20.76 -36.21 2.65
CA GLY A 147 20.76 -34.77 2.93
C GLY A 147 22.06 -34.28 3.56
N SER A 148 23.09 -35.13 3.65
CA SER A 148 24.44 -34.78 4.12
C SER A 148 25.47 -35.17 3.07
N ILE A 149 26.13 -34.17 2.48
CA ILE A 149 27.18 -34.36 1.48
C ILE A 149 28.22 -35.34 1.99
N GLU A 150 28.63 -35.23 3.26
CA GLU A 150 29.66 -36.10 3.84
C GLU A 150 29.27 -37.59 3.85
N GLN A 151 27.97 -37.90 3.95
CA GLN A 151 27.44 -39.26 3.94
C GLN A 151 27.10 -39.73 2.51
N ASP A 152 26.65 -38.82 1.66
CA ASP A 152 26.18 -39.11 0.31
C ASP A 152 27.31 -39.19 -0.71
N PHE A 153 28.45 -38.53 -0.44
CA PHE A 153 29.57 -38.43 -1.37
C PHE A 153 30.21 -39.78 -1.75
N PRO A 154 30.43 -40.75 -0.83
CA PRO A 154 30.93 -42.07 -1.20
C PRO A 154 29.96 -42.83 -2.12
N ALA A 155 28.66 -42.74 -1.88
CA ALA A 155 27.64 -43.35 -2.73
C ALA A 155 27.60 -42.69 -4.12
N LEU A 156 27.87 -41.39 -4.18
CA LEU A 156 27.94 -40.64 -5.43
C LEU A 156 29.18 -41.00 -6.25
N GLN A 157 30.34 -41.13 -5.61
CA GLN A 157 31.55 -41.63 -6.26
C GLN A 157 31.34 -43.06 -6.79
N GLN A 158 30.66 -43.92 -6.02
CA GLN A 158 30.32 -45.26 -6.47
C GLN A 158 29.34 -45.22 -7.66
N TYR A 159 28.30 -44.38 -7.62
CA TYR A 159 27.36 -44.21 -8.73
C TYR A 159 28.05 -43.71 -10.00
N ALA A 160 28.92 -42.69 -9.89
CA ALA A 160 29.69 -42.17 -11.01
C ALA A 160 30.66 -43.22 -11.60
N ALA A 161 31.24 -44.08 -10.76
CA ALA A 161 32.14 -45.15 -11.19
C ALA A 161 31.42 -46.35 -11.82
N GLU A 162 30.25 -46.73 -11.30
CA GLU A 162 29.49 -47.89 -11.76
C GLU A 162 28.55 -47.54 -12.94
N ASN A 163 28.09 -46.29 -13.02
CA ASN A 163 27.08 -45.83 -13.98
C ASN A 163 27.52 -44.54 -14.67
N THR A 164 28.76 -44.50 -15.16
CA THR A 164 29.39 -43.28 -15.70
C THR A 164 28.56 -42.58 -16.78
N GLU A 165 27.98 -43.32 -17.74
CA GLU A 165 27.14 -42.72 -18.80
C GLU A 165 25.88 -42.05 -18.24
N ALA A 166 25.16 -42.73 -17.34
CA ALA A 166 23.96 -42.19 -16.70
C ALA A 166 24.29 -41.00 -15.81
N PHE A 167 25.38 -41.07 -15.04
CA PHE A 167 25.86 -39.97 -14.23
C PHE A 167 26.19 -38.72 -15.06
N LEU A 168 26.83 -38.88 -16.23
CA LEU A 168 27.11 -37.78 -17.13
C LEU A 168 25.84 -37.25 -17.81
N GLU A 169 24.89 -38.11 -18.20
CA GLU A 169 23.60 -37.70 -18.76
C GLU A 169 22.76 -36.89 -17.75
N ASP A 170 22.73 -37.33 -16.49
CA ASP A 170 22.05 -36.63 -15.40
C ASP A 170 22.72 -35.26 -15.14
N LEU A 171 24.06 -35.19 -15.13
CA LEU A 171 24.79 -33.93 -15.00
C LEU A 171 24.53 -32.98 -16.18
N LEU A 172 24.50 -33.48 -17.41
CA LEU A 172 24.20 -32.68 -18.60
C LEU A 172 22.77 -32.15 -18.58
N THR A 173 21.83 -32.92 -18.04
CA THR A 173 20.43 -32.49 -17.83
C THR A 173 20.34 -31.37 -16.80
N ILE A 174 21.16 -31.41 -15.74
CA ILE A 174 21.26 -30.32 -14.75
C ILE A 174 21.95 -29.08 -15.36
N GLY A 175 22.89 -29.30 -16.28
CA GLY A 175 23.66 -28.26 -16.96
C GLY A 175 24.86 -27.76 -16.15
N ARG A 176 25.65 -26.87 -16.78
CA ARG A 176 26.84 -26.29 -16.17
C ARG A 176 26.47 -25.20 -15.16
N THR A 177 26.66 -25.49 -13.88
CA THR A 177 26.41 -24.60 -12.77
C THR A 177 27.63 -24.63 -11.83
N PRO A 178 27.84 -23.62 -10.96
CA PRO A 178 28.90 -23.68 -9.96
C PRO A 178 28.83 -24.94 -9.09
N ALA A 179 27.62 -25.44 -8.81
CA ALA A 179 27.41 -26.66 -8.03
C ALA A 179 27.81 -27.93 -8.78
N THR A 180 27.50 -28.05 -10.08
CA THR A 180 27.92 -29.20 -10.90
C THR A 180 29.42 -29.19 -11.16
N GLU A 181 30.04 -28.01 -11.32
CA GLU A 181 31.51 -27.88 -11.41
C GLU A 181 32.19 -28.28 -10.10
N MET A 182 31.75 -27.74 -8.96
CA MET A 182 32.30 -28.10 -7.64
C MET A 182 32.15 -29.60 -7.35
N LEU A 183 31.04 -30.20 -7.76
CA LEU A 183 30.82 -31.63 -7.61
C LEU A 183 31.77 -32.46 -8.48
N LEU A 184 31.96 -32.06 -9.74
CA LEU A 184 32.89 -32.72 -10.66
C LEU A 184 34.35 -32.60 -10.17
N PHE A 185 34.77 -31.45 -9.67
CA PHE A 185 36.09 -31.29 -9.04
C PHE A 185 36.25 -32.15 -7.78
N GLY A 186 35.16 -32.40 -7.05
CA GLY A 186 35.19 -33.32 -5.91
C GLY A 186 35.40 -34.77 -6.34
N ILE A 187 34.69 -35.21 -7.38
CA ILE A 187 34.66 -36.61 -7.81
C ILE A 187 35.89 -36.96 -8.66
N ALA A 188 36.30 -36.06 -9.54
CA ALA A 188 37.44 -36.18 -10.44
C ALA A 188 38.32 -34.92 -10.33
N PRO A 189 39.22 -34.85 -9.32
CA PRO A 189 40.07 -33.68 -9.07
C PRO A 189 41.00 -33.30 -10.23
N GLU A 190 41.23 -34.22 -11.17
CA GLU A 190 42.00 -34.03 -12.39
C GLU A 190 41.24 -33.31 -13.51
N ILE A 191 39.92 -33.13 -13.38
CA ILE A 191 39.10 -32.47 -14.40
C ILE A 191 39.58 -31.02 -14.57
N THR A 192 39.83 -30.61 -15.82
CA THR A 192 40.27 -29.26 -16.16
C THR A 192 39.11 -28.41 -16.64
N SER A 193 39.30 -27.09 -16.72
CA SER A 193 38.30 -26.21 -17.33
C SER A 193 38.00 -26.59 -18.78
N GLN A 194 39.00 -27.11 -19.51
CA GLN A 194 38.79 -27.60 -20.87
C GLN A 194 37.89 -28.84 -20.89
N ASP A 195 38.06 -29.76 -19.94
CA ASP A 195 37.19 -30.94 -19.83
C ASP A 195 35.74 -30.55 -19.49
N LEU A 196 35.55 -29.49 -18.68
CA LEU A 196 34.22 -28.93 -18.41
C LEU A 196 33.61 -28.27 -19.65
N ASP A 197 34.41 -27.58 -20.46
CA ASP A 197 33.98 -26.99 -21.74
C ASP A 197 33.64 -28.08 -22.77
N GLU A 198 34.39 -29.19 -22.80
CA GLU A 198 34.10 -30.34 -23.65
C GLU A 198 32.84 -31.08 -23.20
N LEU A 199 32.63 -31.21 -21.88
CA LEU A 199 31.47 -31.87 -21.31
C LEU A 199 30.19 -31.06 -21.51
N PHE A 200 30.17 -29.78 -21.11
CA PHE A 200 28.95 -28.96 -21.10
C PHE A 200 28.81 -28.00 -22.30
N GLY A 201 29.84 -27.90 -23.15
CA GLY A 201 29.98 -26.83 -24.14
C GLY A 201 30.67 -25.59 -23.55
N GLU A 202 31.15 -24.71 -24.44
CA GLU A 202 31.61 -23.37 -24.02
C GLU A 202 30.47 -22.70 -23.23
N PRO A 203 30.77 -22.08 -22.08
CA PRO A 203 29.74 -21.40 -21.32
C PRO A 203 29.14 -20.33 -22.24
N LEU A 204 27.82 -20.31 -22.39
CA LEU A 204 27.11 -19.27 -23.13
C LEU A 204 27.43 -17.92 -22.46
N GLY A 205 28.51 -17.25 -22.87
CA GLY A 205 28.90 -15.95 -22.29
C GLY A 205 30.37 -15.58 -22.19
N GLN A 206 31.36 -16.33 -22.68
CA GLN A 206 32.76 -15.83 -22.69
C GLN A 206 33.29 -15.54 -24.10
N ILE A 207 33.17 -14.27 -24.49
CA ILE A 207 33.89 -13.69 -25.64
C ILE A 207 35.41 -13.75 -25.36
N ARG A 208 36.19 -14.13 -26.38
CA ARG A 208 37.66 -13.98 -26.43
C ARG A 208 38.13 -12.67 -25.77
N PRO A 209 39.30 -12.63 -25.10
CA PRO A 209 39.72 -11.47 -24.32
C PRO A 209 39.90 -10.24 -25.20
N GLN A 210 38.86 -9.41 -25.29
CA GLN A 210 38.97 -8.00 -25.65
C GLN A 210 39.32 -7.25 -24.37
N LEU A 211 40.32 -6.35 -24.48
CA LEU A 211 40.79 -5.47 -23.41
C LEU A 211 39.60 -4.97 -22.55
N ALA A 212 39.54 -5.43 -21.30
CA ALA A 212 38.51 -5.04 -20.35
C ALA A 212 38.67 -3.55 -20.04
N TYR A 213 37.80 -2.72 -20.62
CA TYR A 213 37.58 -1.37 -20.13
C TYR A 213 36.63 -1.46 -18.94
N PRO A 214 36.84 -0.68 -17.87
CA PRO A 214 35.84 -0.60 -16.81
C PRO A 214 34.52 -0.10 -17.39
N ALA A 215 33.42 -0.77 -17.06
CA ALA A 215 32.10 -0.35 -17.53
C ALA A 215 31.75 1.02 -16.92
N PRO A 216 31.19 1.97 -17.70
CA PRO A 216 30.70 3.20 -17.13
C PRO A 216 29.53 2.94 -16.18
N TYR A 217 29.42 3.74 -15.11
CA TYR A 217 28.20 3.80 -14.29
C TYR A 217 27.02 4.16 -15.21
N PRO A 218 25.97 3.31 -15.30
CA PRO A 218 24.84 3.54 -16.20
C PRO A 218 24.14 4.87 -15.92
N ILE A 219 24.03 5.23 -14.64
CA ILE A 219 23.46 6.50 -14.16
C ILE A 219 24.36 7.00 -13.01
N PRO A 220 25.31 7.92 -13.26
CA PRO A 220 26.20 8.42 -12.23
C PRO A 220 25.43 9.36 -11.27
N LYS A 221 25.27 8.92 -10.02
CA LYS A 221 24.52 9.57 -8.94
C LYS A 221 25.33 10.66 -8.26
N THR A 222 26.65 10.52 -8.24
CA THR A 222 27.57 11.46 -7.58
C THR A 222 28.40 12.26 -8.59
N VAL A 223 29.09 13.31 -8.13
CA VAL A 223 30.01 14.08 -8.98
C VAL A 223 31.23 13.23 -9.32
N GLU A 224 31.68 12.43 -8.36
CA GLU A 224 32.82 11.52 -8.45
C GLU A 224 32.56 10.41 -9.48
N GLU A 225 31.36 9.83 -9.52
CA GLU A 225 30.96 8.85 -10.54
C GLU A 225 30.86 9.46 -11.94
N ARG A 226 30.42 10.73 -12.05
CA ARG A 226 30.42 11.47 -13.32
C ARG A 226 31.85 11.71 -13.83
N GLU A 227 32.77 12.06 -12.93
CA GLU A 227 34.17 12.26 -13.26
C GLU A 227 34.87 10.94 -13.63
N ALA A 228 34.57 9.85 -12.92
CA ALA A 228 35.06 8.52 -13.25
C ALA A 228 34.60 8.07 -14.65
N ASN A 229 33.30 8.19 -14.97
CA ASN A 229 32.78 7.91 -16.29
C ASN A 229 33.45 8.73 -17.39
N LEU A 230 33.73 10.01 -17.12
CA LEU A 230 34.39 10.89 -18.07
C LEU A 230 35.85 10.48 -18.31
N GLN A 231 36.56 10.01 -17.27
CA GLN A 231 37.93 9.53 -17.41
C GLN A 231 37.99 8.24 -18.23
N VAL A 232 37.11 7.28 -17.95
CA VAL A 232 37.05 6.01 -18.70
C VAL A 232 36.64 6.27 -20.16
N PHE A 233 35.67 7.16 -20.42
CA PHE A 233 35.30 7.52 -21.79
C PHE A 233 36.45 8.19 -22.55
N LYS A 234 37.24 9.05 -21.88
CA LYS A 234 38.45 9.65 -22.49
C LYS A 234 39.48 8.57 -22.86
N GLU A 235 39.59 7.52 -22.06
CA GLU A 235 40.50 6.39 -22.31
C GLU A 235 40.01 5.52 -23.47
N TYR A 236 38.71 5.20 -23.53
CA TYR A 236 38.05 4.59 -24.69
C TYR A 236 38.30 5.38 -25.99
N ARG A 237 38.15 6.71 -25.95
CA ARG A 237 38.42 7.58 -27.11
C ARG A 237 39.89 7.60 -27.51
N LYS A 238 40.83 7.60 -26.56
CA LYS A 238 42.27 7.53 -26.84
C LYS A 238 42.66 6.23 -27.56
N GLN A 239 41.92 5.14 -27.32
CA GLN A 239 42.15 3.84 -27.95
C GLN A 239 41.39 3.64 -29.27
N GLY A 240 40.83 4.72 -29.84
CA GLY A 240 40.18 4.69 -31.15
C GLY A 240 38.67 4.41 -31.13
N GLY A 241 38.05 4.41 -29.94
CA GLY A 241 36.60 4.28 -29.78
C GLY A 241 35.81 5.32 -30.58
N LYS A 242 34.83 4.88 -31.37
CA LYS A 242 34.07 5.73 -32.30
C LYS A 242 32.75 6.26 -31.74
N LEU A 243 32.25 5.66 -30.66
CA LEU A 243 30.96 6.01 -30.08
C LEU A 243 31.02 7.36 -29.36
N SER A 244 29.90 8.08 -29.37
CA SER A 244 29.68 9.21 -28.48
C SER A 244 29.59 8.75 -27.03
N ALA A 245 29.74 9.67 -26.07
CA ALA A 245 29.67 9.34 -24.64
C ALA A 245 28.32 8.70 -24.24
N ASP A 246 27.24 9.10 -24.92
CA ASP A 246 25.90 8.55 -24.69
C ASP A 246 25.74 7.17 -25.33
N GLN A 247 26.22 7.00 -26.57
CA GLN A 247 26.17 5.70 -27.24
C GLN A 247 27.01 4.65 -26.50
N TRP A 248 28.19 5.04 -26.01
CA TRP A 248 29.05 4.18 -25.23
C TRP A 248 28.42 3.76 -23.89
N ARG A 249 27.70 4.67 -23.21
CA ARG A 249 26.93 4.35 -21.99
C ARG A 249 25.74 3.42 -22.26
N ARG A 250 25.02 3.65 -23.35
CA ARG A 250 23.88 2.80 -23.75
C ARG A 250 24.33 1.40 -24.17
N GLU A 251 25.45 1.28 -24.87
CA GLU A 251 26.02 -0.03 -25.22
C GLU A 251 26.42 -0.81 -23.97
N ALA A 252 27.03 -0.16 -22.97
CA ALA A 252 27.39 -0.80 -21.70
C ALA A 252 26.15 -1.29 -20.94
N ALA A 253 25.10 -0.46 -20.84
CA ALA A 253 23.85 -0.82 -20.16
C ALA A 253 23.09 -1.97 -20.88
N LEU A 254 23.12 -2.02 -22.22
CA LEU A 254 22.50 -3.10 -22.99
C LEU A 254 23.28 -4.42 -22.88
N ARG A 255 24.62 -4.36 -22.77
CA ARG A 255 25.44 -5.55 -22.48
C ARG A 255 25.16 -6.11 -21.08
N GLU A 256 24.95 -5.24 -20.10
CA GLU A 256 24.57 -5.62 -18.73
C GLU A 256 23.18 -6.27 -18.66
N ALA A 257 22.29 -5.95 -19.61
CA ALA A 257 20.94 -6.51 -19.72
C ALA A 257 20.84 -7.79 -20.59
N GLU A 258 21.95 -8.36 -21.05
CA GLU A 258 22.02 -9.61 -21.83
C GLU A 258 21.23 -9.62 -23.17
N ILE A 259 20.88 -8.47 -23.75
CA ILE A 259 20.19 -8.39 -25.05
C ILE A 259 21.20 -8.59 -26.20
N THR A 260 21.09 -9.70 -26.96
CA THR A 260 22.04 -10.09 -28.02
C THR A 260 21.38 -10.37 -29.39
N GLY A 261 22.19 -10.49 -30.46
CA GLY A 261 21.75 -10.98 -31.78
C GLY A 261 21.04 -9.95 -32.68
N GLU A 262 20.22 -10.43 -33.62
CA GLU A 262 19.50 -9.58 -34.60
C GLU A 262 18.52 -8.60 -33.92
N LEU A 263 17.99 -8.96 -32.76
CA LEU A 263 17.13 -8.10 -31.94
C LEU A 263 17.89 -6.88 -31.38
N GLN A 264 19.15 -7.08 -30.99
CA GLN A 264 20.05 -6.00 -30.58
C GLN A 264 20.34 -5.08 -31.76
N GLU A 265 20.62 -5.64 -32.95
CA GLU A 265 20.92 -4.89 -34.16
C GLU A 265 19.71 -4.07 -34.66
N ASP A 266 18.49 -4.60 -34.54
CA ASP A 266 17.24 -3.92 -34.88
C ASP A 266 16.92 -2.76 -33.93
N VAL A 267 17.09 -2.97 -32.62
CA VAL A 267 16.95 -1.91 -31.60
C VAL A 267 17.98 -0.80 -31.88
N PHE A 268 19.22 -1.14 -32.23
CA PHE A 268 20.24 -0.15 -32.60
C PHE A 268 19.95 0.57 -33.91
N ARG A 269 19.45 -0.12 -34.95
CA ARG A 269 19.05 0.51 -36.21
C ARG A 269 17.97 1.55 -35.99
N LYS A 270 16.90 1.22 -35.26
CA LYS A 270 15.83 2.18 -34.99
C LYS A 270 16.27 3.32 -34.06
N LEU A 271 17.05 3.03 -33.02
CA LEU A 271 17.67 4.07 -32.16
C LEU A 271 18.65 4.98 -32.93
N ALA A 272 19.21 4.51 -34.04
CA ALA A 272 20.04 5.29 -34.95
C ALA A 272 19.25 5.97 -36.08
N GLY A 273 17.91 5.89 -36.08
CA GLY A 273 17.04 6.45 -37.12
C GLY A 273 17.11 5.73 -38.47
N LEU A 274 17.57 4.48 -38.50
CA LEU A 274 17.62 3.64 -39.71
C LEU A 274 16.32 2.83 -39.84
N PRO A 275 15.78 2.66 -41.07
CA PRO A 275 14.54 1.92 -41.29
C PRO A 275 14.71 0.44 -40.94
N ILE A 276 13.65 -0.16 -40.39
CA ILE A 276 13.56 -1.61 -40.20
C ILE A 276 13.57 -2.27 -41.59
N THR A 277 14.32 -3.37 -41.77
CA THR A 277 14.34 -4.08 -43.05
C THR A 277 13.01 -4.77 -43.31
N ALA A 278 12.72 -5.05 -44.59
CA ALA A 278 11.54 -5.82 -44.96
C ALA A 278 11.55 -7.22 -44.31
N GLU A 279 12.74 -7.84 -44.17
CA GLU A 279 12.88 -9.13 -43.47
C GLU A 279 12.52 -9.02 -41.99
N ALA A 280 13.00 -8.00 -41.27
CA ALA A 280 12.67 -7.81 -39.85
C ALA A 280 11.19 -7.50 -39.64
N LYS A 281 10.55 -6.76 -40.56
CA LYS A 281 9.10 -6.55 -40.53
C LYS A 281 8.34 -7.88 -40.72
N GLN A 282 8.79 -8.72 -41.66
CA GLN A 282 8.20 -10.04 -41.89
C GLN A 282 8.39 -10.97 -40.69
N MET A 283 9.57 -10.99 -40.07
CA MET A 283 9.84 -11.80 -38.87
C MET A 283 8.97 -11.41 -37.68
N ARG A 284 8.64 -10.13 -37.51
CA ARG A 284 7.70 -9.67 -36.48
C ARG A 284 6.28 -10.15 -36.75
N VAL A 285 5.84 -10.12 -38.02
CA VAL A 285 4.53 -10.66 -38.43
C VAL A 285 4.49 -12.17 -38.15
N GLU A 286 5.52 -12.92 -38.57
CA GLU A 286 5.62 -14.35 -38.29
C GLU A 286 5.68 -14.67 -36.80
N PHE A 287 6.36 -13.84 -36.01
CA PHE A 287 6.41 -13.98 -34.54
C PHE A 287 5.03 -13.73 -33.92
N ALA A 288 4.32 -12.69 -34.35
CA ALA A 288 2.97 -12.38 -33.85
C ALA A 288 1.97 -13.49 -34.20
N GLU A 289 2.06 -14.07 -35.40
CA GLU A 289 1.24 -15.21 -35.80
C GLU A 289 1.55 -16.49 -34.99
N LYS A 290 2.84 -16.76 -34.72
CA LYS A 290 3.26 -17.96 -33.97
C LYS A 290 3.07 -17.83 -32.46
N HIS A 291 3.17 -16.61 -31.93
CA HIS A 291 3.17 -16.32 -30.48
C HIS A 291 2.29 -15.12 -30.13
N PRO A 292 0.96 -15.19 -30.36
CA PRO A 292 0.05 -14.04 -30.23
C PRO A 292 0.07 -13.43 -28.82
N LEU A 293 0.13 -14.23 -27.75
CA LEU A 293 0.20 -13.71 -26.38
C LEU A 293 1.51 -12.97 -26.09
N ALA A 294 2.64 -13.48 -26.57
CA ALA A 294 3.94 -12.83 -26.37
C ALA A 294 4.03 -11.54 -27.18
N ALA A 295 3.47 -11.52 -28.38
CA ALA A 295 3.38 -10.33 -29.21
C ALA A 295 2.47 -9.26 -28.57
N GLN A 296 1.31 -9.65 -28.02
CA GLN A 296 0.44 -8.73 -27.28
C GLN A 296 1.11 -8.19 -26.00
N PHE A 297 1.84 -9.04 -25.26
CA PHE A 297 2.62 -8.60 -24.10
C PHE A 297 3.73 -7.61 -24.48
N LEU A 298 4.47 -7.86 -25.56
CA LEU A 298 5.45 -6.89 -26.05
C LEU A 298 4.76 -5.60 -26.48
N ALA A 299 3.65 -5.67 -27.22
CA ALA A 299 2.88 -4.50 -27.61
C ALA A 299 2.41 -3.68 -26.40
N GLY A 300 1.98 -4.35 -25.33
CA GLY A 300 1.64 -3.72 -24.06
C GLY A 300 2.83 -3.03 -23.36
N MET A 301 4.05 -3.58 -23.46
CA MET A 301 5.26 -2.87 -23.01
C MET A 301 5.51 -1.60 -23.84
N GLY A 302 5.23 -1.66 -25.14
CA GLY A 302 5.20 -0.49 -26.01
C GLY A 302 4.17 0.54 -25.55
N ASP A 303 2.94 0.11 -25.24
CA ASP A 303 1.88 0.98 -24.74
C ASP A 303 2.30 1.69 -23.43
N VAL A 304 2.90 0.98 -22.48
CA VAL A 304 3.45 1.56 -21.23
C VAL A 304 4.50 2.63 -21.51
N LEU A 305 5.47 2.34 -22.38
CA LEU A 305 6.53 3.28 -22.75
C LEU A 305 5.95 4.52 -23.45
N GLY A 306 4.91 4.31 -24.27
CA GLY A 306 4.19 5.37 -24.97
C GLY A 306 3.52 6.30 -23.97
N THR A 307 2.69 5.76 -23.08
CA THR A 307 1.99 6.53 -22.03
C THR A 307 2.97 7.25 -21.11
N ALA A 308 4.05 6.60 -20.69
CA ALA A 308 5.10 7.24 -19.88
C ALA A 308 5.78 8.39 -20.63
N GLY A 309 6.06 8.21 -21.92
CA GLY A 309 6.60 9.25 -22.78
C GLY A 309 5.68 10.47 -22.86
N SER A 310 4.39 10.24 -23.09
CA SER A 310 3.38 11.30 -23.16
C SER A 310 3.17 12.03 -21.83
N ALA A 311 3.19 11.30 -20.71
CA ALA A 311 3.14 11.89 -19.38
C ALA A 311 4.36 12.80 -19.11
N MET A 312 5.56 12.36 -19.50
CA MET A 312 6.77 13.19 -19.38
C MET A 312 6.71 14.43 -20.25
N GLN A 313 6.20 14.32 -21.48
CA GLN A 313 6.00 15.50 -22.34
C GLN A 313 5.01 16.48 -21.71
N TRP A 314 3.90 15.99 -21.15
CA TRP A 314 2.91 16.82 -20.47
C TRP A 314 3.48 17.53 -19.22
N LEU A 315 4.36 16.85 -18.49
CA LEU A 315 5.05 17.40 -17.31
C LEU A 315 6.22 18.35 -17.65
N GLY A 316 6.40 18.72 -18.92
CA GLY A 316 7.45 19.65 -19.36
C GLY A 316 8.84 19.03 -19.51
N ALA A 317 8.90 17.71 -19.71
CA ALA A 317 10.12 16.97 -20.02
C ALA A 317 10.07 16.44 -21.46
N GLU A 318 9.92 17.35 -22.43
CA GLU A 318 9.56 17.06 -23.82
C GLU A 318 10.56 16.13 -24.53
N GLU A 319 11.86 16.40 -24.42
CA GLU A 319 12.90 15.59 -25.07
C GLU A 319 13.00 14.18 -24.49
N LEU A 320 12.83 14.04 -23.18
CA LEU A 320 12.84 12.71 -22.54
C LEU A 320 11.60 11.93 -22.94
N GLY A 321 10.43 12.56 -22.86
CA GLY A 321 9.18 11.93 -23.23
C GLY A 321 9.12 11.57 -24.72
N LYS A 322 9.71 12.38 -25.60
CA LYS A 322 9.85 12.05 -27.03
C LYS A 322 10.68 10.80 -27.25
N HIS A 323 11.82 10.65 -26.58
CA HIS A 323 12.63 9.43 -26.68
C HIS A 323 11.88 8.18 -26.20
N PHE A 324 11.05 8.29 -25.15
CA PHE A 324 10.21 7.19 -24.69
C PHE A 324 9.12 6.83 -25.72
N SER A 325 8.45 7.82 -26.32
CA SER A 325 7.48 7.58 -27.38
C SER A 325 8.11 6.96 -28.65
N GLU A 326 9.31 7.41 -29.04
CA GLU A 326 10.07 6.83 -30.17
C GLU A 326 10.54 5.39 -29.89
N LEU A 327 10.82 5.07 -28.62
CA LEU A 327 11.12 3.71 -28.17
C LEU A 327 9.86 2.82 -28.12
N ALA A 328 8.70 3.39 -27.81
CA ALA A 328 7.43 2.68 -27.73
C ALA A 328 6.93 2.19 -29.09
N GLU A 329 7.01 3.06 -30.10
CA GLU A 329 6.49 2.80 -31.46
C GLU A 329 6.95 1.47 -32.05
N PRO A 330 8.25 1.09 -32.10
CA PRO A 330 8.66 -0.23 -32.59
C PRO A 330 8.14 -1.42 -31.81
N VAL A 331 7.82 -1.23 -30.53
CA VAL A 331 7.46 -2.33 -29.64
C VAL A 331 5.97 -2.63 -29.77
N SER A 332 5.14 -1.61 -30.04
CA SER A 332 3.71 -1.76 -30.34
C SER A 332 3.39 -1.93 -31.83
N GLU A 333 4.25 -1.46 -32.74
CA GLU A 333 4.06 -1.56 -34.20
C GLU A 333 4.03 -3.03 -34.67
N GLY A 334 2.94 -3.43 -35.31
CA GLY A 334 2.76 -4.76 -35.92
C GLY A 334 1.84 -5.71 -35.16
N THR A 335 1.41 -5.34 -33.95
CA THR A 335 0.44 -6.12 -33.17
C THR A 335 -0.75 -5.23 -32.81
N PRO A 336 -1.84 -5.23 -33.60
CA PRO A 336 -3.01 -4.43 -33.30
C PRO A 336 -3.63 -4.86 -31.96
N PRO A 337 -4.32 -3.95 -31.25
CA PRO A 337 -5.07 -4.32 -30.06
C PRO A 337 -6.06 -5.44 -30.39
N PRO A 338 -6.22 -6.45 -29.52
CA PRO A 338 -7.18 -7.50 -29.78
C PRO A 338 -8.59 -6.89 -29.85
N GLU A 339 -9.31 -7.19 -30.93
CA GLU A 339 -10.69 -6.74 -31.08
C GLU A 339 -11.58 -7.49 -30.08
N MET A 340 -12.04 -6.79 -29.05
CA MET A 340 -13.04 -7.34 -28.14
C MET A 340 -14.42 -7.26 -28.81
N PRO A 341 -15.22 -8.35 -28.81
CA PRO A 341 -16.61 -8.26 -29.26
C PRO A 341 -17.38 -7.28 -28.37
N GLU A 342 -18.45 -6.70 -28.92
CA GLU A 342 -19.31 -5.73 -28.21
C GLU A 342 -19.66 -6.26 -26.82
N LEU A 343 -19.21 -5.58 -25.77
CA LEU A 343 -19.45 -5.88 -24.38
C LEU A 343 -20.93 -5.70 -24.08
N SER A 344 -21.59 -6.83 -23.88
CA SER A 344 -22.96 -6.93 -23.41
C SER A 344 -23.03 -8.10 -22.45
N TRP A 345 -24.11 -8.22 -21.70
CA TRP A 345 -24.34 -9.41 -20.88
C TRP A 345 -24.34 -10.71 -21.72
N LYS A 346 -24.57 -10.62 -23.04
CA LYS A 346 -24.50 -11.76 -23.96
C LYS A 346 -23.06 -12.19 -24.25
N SER A 347 -22.09 -11.30 -24.11
CA SER A 347 -20.67 -11.57 -24.40
C SER A 347 -20.07 -12.54 -23.38
N ALA A 348 -20.63 -12.61 -22.17
CA ALA A 348 -20.29 -13.66 -21.20
C ALA A 348 -20.62 -15.08 -21.71
N GLY A 349 -21.56 -15.21 -22.66
CA GLY A 349 -21.88 -16.46 -23.36
C GLY A 349 -21.29 -16.54 -24.77
N ASP A 350 -20.53 -15.54 -25.23
CA ASP A 350 -19.92 -15.52 -26.55
C ASP A 350 -18.53 -16.19 -26.48
N PRO A 351 -18.30 -17.31 -27.18
CA PRO A 351 -16.99 -17.95 -27.23
C PRO A 351 -15.89 -17.02 -27.73
N GLN A 352 -16.22 -16.06 -28.60
CA GLN A 352 -15.24 -15.10 -29.13
C GLN A 352 -14.67 -14.22 -28.01
N PHE A 353 -15.51 -13.75 -27.09
CA PHE A 353 -15.09 -12.96 -25.93
C PHE A 353 -14.05 -13.71 -25.08
N TRP A 354 -14.31 -14.98 -24.79
CA TRP A 354 -13.39 -15.81 -23.99
C TRP A 354 -12.12 -16.18 -24.76
N SER A 355 -12.17 -16.23 -26.08
CA SER A 355 -11.01 -16.50 -26.93
C SER A 355 -10.06 -15.30 -27.06
N THR A 356 -10.59 -14.07 -27.04
CA THR A 356 -9.79 -12.83 -27.13
C THR A 356 -9.32 -12.32 -25.76
N LEU A 357 -9.99 -12.73 -24.68
CA LEU A 357 -9.64 -12.31 -23.32
C LEU A 357 -8.17 -12.60 -22.92
N PRO A 358 -7.54 -13.74 -23.25
CA PRO A 358 -6.13 -13.97 -22.94
C PRO A 358 -5.19 -13.00 -23.64
N GLU A 359 -5.44 -12.66 -24.91
CA GLU A 359 -4.67 -11.66 -25.67
C GLU A 359 -4.85 -10.26 -25.08
N PHE A 360 -6.08 -9.93 -24.68
CA PHE A 360 -6.39 -8.67 -24.00
C PHE A 360 -5.67 -8.56 -22.65
N ILE A 361 -5.70 -9.62 -21.84
CA ILE A 361 -4.96 -9.70 -20.56
C ILE A 361 -3.47 -9.59 -20.81
N ALA A 362 -2.93 -10.29 -21.83
CA ALA A 362 -1.51 -10.25 -22.16
C ALA A 362 -1.04 -8.83 -22.52
N ARG A 363 -1.84 -8.05 -23.26
CA ARG A 363 -1.51 -6.66 -23.61
C ARG A 363 -1.59 -5.69 -22.42
N ASN A 364 -2.53 -5.89 -21.50
CA ASN A 364 -2.69 -5.05 -20.32
C ASN A 364 -1.78 -5.46 -19.13
N ALA A 365 -1.29 -6.70 -19.13
CA ALA A 365 -0.39 -7.20 -18.09
C ALA A 365 0.88 -6.35 -17.93
N PRO A 366 1.59 -5.92 -18.99
CA PRO A 366 2.69 -4.96 -18.89
C PRO A 366 2.35 -3.68 -18.16
N PHE A 367 1.16 -3.10 -18.34
CA PHE A 367 0.77 -1.88 -17.63
C PHE A 367 0.59 -2.17 -16.14
N THR A 368 -0.10 -3.25 -15.82
CA THR A 368 -0.24 -3.75 -14.44
C THR A 368 1.12 -4.05 -13.81
N LEU A 369 2.00 -4.69 -14.56
CA LEU A 369 3.34 -5.05 -14.13
C LEU A 369 4.24 -3.83 -14.04
N ALA A 370 4.15 -2.83 -14.92
CA ALA A 370 4.95 -1.62 -14.88
C ALA A 370 4.62 -0.76 -13.66
N LEU A 371 3.37 -0.84 -13.17
CA LEU A 371 3.03 -0.32 -11.87
C LEU A 371 3.88 -0.99 -10.78
N VAL A 372 4.24 -2.27 -10.88
CA VAL A 372 5.06 -3.00 -9.88
C VAL A 372 6.52 -2.47 -9.78
N PRO A 373 7.35 -2.33 -10.85
CA PRO A 373 8.61 -1.62 -10.77
C PRO A 373 8.49 -0.12 -10.59
N ALA A 374 7.43 0.57 -11.04
CA ALA A 374 7.21 1.97 -10.62
C ALA A 374 6.98 2.05 -9.10
N MET A 375 6.35 1.03 -8.52
CA MET A 375 6.24 0.84 -7.07
C MET A 375 7.60 0.51 -6.41
N ILE A 376 8.50 -0.20 -7.09
CA ILE A 376 9.86 -0.57 -6.61
C ILE A 376 10.93 0.50 -6.90
N VAL A 377 10.83 1.31 -7.95
CA VAL A 377 11.74 2.44 -8.23
C VAL A 377 11.30 3.65 -7.40
N GLY A 378 9.99 3.77 -7.11
CA GLY A 378 9.45 4.60 -6.03
C GLY A 378 10.01 4.26 -4.65
N TYR A 379 10.49 3.04 -4.39
CA TYR A 379 11.17 2.69 -3.14
C TYR A 379 12.54 3.37 -2.98
N ALA A 380 13.31 3.53 -4.07
CA ALA A 380 14.64 4.17 -4.05
C ALA A 380 14.63 5.68 -4.36
N GLY A 381 13.68 6.16 -5.18
CA GLY A 381 13.53 7.58 -5.55
C GLY A 381 12.33 8.29 -4.93
N GLY A 382 11.33 7.55 -4.45
CA GLY A 382 10.06 8.11 -3.97
C GLY A 382 10.18 8.81 -2.63
N SER A 383 11.16 8.52 -1.77
CA SER A 383 11.38 9.35 -0.57
C SER A 383 11.93 10.74 -0.91
N ALA A 384 12.77 10.84 -1.95
CA ALA A 384 13.29 12.11 -2.46
C ALA A 384 12.23 12.89 -3.27
N VAL A 385 11.43 12.20 -4.09
CA VAL A 385 10.33 12.82 -4.86
C VAL A 385 9.14 13.17 -3.97
N ALA A 386 8.73 12.30 -3.03
CA ALA A 386 7.68 12.56 -2.04
C ALA A 386 8.04 13.77 -1.16
N GLY A 387 9.29 13.85 -0.70
CA GLY A 387 9.81 15.03 -0.01
C GLY A 387 9.82 16.29 -0.89
N ALA A 388 10.15 16.17 -2.18
CA ALA A 388 10.16 17.28 -3.12
C ALA A 388 8.76 17.79 -3.51
N ILE A 389 7.74 16.94 -3.50
CA ILE A 389 6.34 17.32 -3.77
C ILE A 389 5.53 17.65 -2.49
N GLY A 390 6.19 17.66 -1.32
CA GLY A 390 5.60 18.09 -0.06
C GLY A 390 4.72 17.06 0.65
N LEU A 391 4.93 15.76 0.43
CA LEU A 391 4.30 14.71 1.22
C LEU A 391 4.88 14.67 2.64
N SER A 392 4.03 14.27 3.58
CA SER A 392 4.35 14.24 4.99
C SER A 392 5.30 13.07 5.34
N ALA A 393 5.98 13.09 6.49
CA ALA A 393 6.96 12.07 6.87
C ALA A 393 6.37 10.66 7.09
N LEU A 394 5.15 10.56 7.62
CA LEU A 394 4.41 9.29 7.71
C LEU A 394 4.14 8.75 6.33
N TRP A 395 3.66 9.58 5.40
CA TRP A 395 3.44 9.15 4.02
C TRP A 395 4.73 8.76 3.34
N THR A 396 5.80 9.52 3.53
CA THR A 396 7.14 9.21 3.02
C THR A 396 7.66 7.87 3.54
N THR A 397 7.39 7.56 4.81
CA THR A 397 7.84 6.32 5.48
C THR A 397 6.97 5.11 5.12
N VAL A 398 5.64 5.27 5.14
CA VAL A 398 4.67 4.25 4.74
C VAL A 398 4.84 3.90 3.25
N LEU A 399 5.02 4.89 2.38
CA LEU A 399 5.31 4.68 0.96
C LEU A 399 6.67 4.03 0.73
N GLY A 400 7.68 4.42 1.53
CA GLY A 400 9.00 3.80 1.51
C GLY A 400 9.03 2.37 2.03
N ALA A 401 8.12 1.99 2.93
CA ALA A 401 8.07 0.65 3.54
C ALA A 401 7.11 -0.33 2.85
N ILE A 402 5.99 0.17 2.27
CA ILE A 402 4.94 -0.69 1.69
C ILE A 402 5.17 -0.99 0.21
N GLY A 403 5.87 -0.13 -0.56
CA GLY A 403 5.79 -0.22 -2.02
C GLY A 403 4.42 0.25 -2.51
N ALA A 404 4.27 1.58 -2.58
CA ALA A 404 3.38 2.37 -3.44
C ALA A 404 1.97 1.83 -3.82
N THR A 405 1.19 1.39 -2.86
CA THR A 405 -0.26 1.14 -3.09
C THR A 405 -1.13 2.40 -2.89
N THR A 406 -0.58 3.52 -2.41
CA THR A 406 -1.30 4.80 -2.24
C THR A 406 -0.91 5.89 -3.24
N LEU A 407 0.00 5.60 -4.18
CA LEU A 407 0.30 6.47 -5.33
C LEU A 407 -0.48 6.09 -6.59
N SER A 408 -1.20 4.96 -6.60
CA SER A 408 -1.85 4.48 -7.81
C SER A 408 -2.81 5.52 -8.36
N ARG A 409 -3.66 6.17 -7.55
CA ARG A 409 -4.65 7.16 -8.04
C ARG A 409 -4.09 8.49 -8.56
N PRO A 410 -3.14 9.17 -7.88
CA PRO A 410 -2.45 10.31 -8.49
C PRO A 410 -1.67 9.92 -9.74
N LEU A 411 -1.11 8.71 -9.79
CA LEU A 411 -0.37 8.21 -10.94
C LEU A 411 -1.31 7.81 -12.10
N GLU A 412 -2.42 7.13 -11.81
CA GLU A 412 -3.54 6.82 -12.70
C GLU A 412 -4.10 8.11 -13.28
N GLY A 413 -4.37 9.11 -12.43
CA GLY A 413 -4.78 10.44 -12.87
C GLY A 413 -3.79 11.12 -13.81
N VAL A 414 -2.48 10.94 -13.61
CA VAL A 414 -1.42 11.44 -14.52
C VAL A 414 -1.37 10.63 -15.83
N LEU A 415 -1.51 9.30 -15.76
CA LEU A 415 -1.47 8.42 -16.92
C LEU A 415 -2.72 8.58 -17.81
N GLU A 416 -3.90 8.72 -17.20
CA GLU A 416 -5.17 9.03 -17.89
C GLU A 416 -5.15 10.43 -18.50
N ALA A 417 -4.60 11.43 -17.80
CA ALA A 417 -4.42 12.77 -18.34
C ALA A 417 -3.48 12.80 -19.55
N ALA A 418 -2.41 11.99 -19.52
CA ALA A 418 -1.49 11.83 -20.65
C ALA A 418 -2.20 11.15 -21.84
N GLY A 419 -2.97 10.09 -21.60
CA GLY A 419 -3.77 9.44 -22.65
C GLY A 419 -4.80 10.37 -23.29
N ALA A 420 -5.53 11.15 -22.48
CA ALA A 420 -6.52 12.09 -22.97
C ALA A 420 -5.91 13.25 -23.79
N ARG A 421 -4.69 13.69 -23.42
CA ARG A 421 -3.91 14.67 -24.19
C ARG A 421 -3.49 14.10 -25.54
N ASP A 422 -2.97 12.88 -25.58
CA ASP A 422 -2.57 12.23 -26.85
C ASP A 422 -3.76 12.03 -27.77
N GLU A 423 -4.90 11.64 -27.22
CA GLU A 423 -6.13 11.49 -27.98
C GLU A 423 -6.63 12.84 -28.54
N ALA A 424 -6.54 13.92 -27.76
CA ALA A 424 -6.82 15.27 -28.23
C ALA A 424 -5.89 15.70 -29.37
N LEU A 425 -4.58 15.42 -29.26
CA LEU A 425 -3.60 15.68 -30.33
C LEU A 425 -3.93 14.87 -31.59
N ALA A 426 -4.26 13.57 -31.44
CA ALA A 426 -4.64 12.70 -32.56
C ALA A 426 -5.91 13.18 -33.28
N ARG A 427 -6.81 13.87 -32.57
CA ARG A 427 -8.02 14.50 -33.12
C ARG A 427 -7.75 15.86 -33.77
N GLY A 428 -6.49 16.28 -33.86
CA GLY A 428 -6.07 17.53 -34.51
C GLY A 428 -6.27 18.78 -33.64
N MET A 429 -6.44 18.63 -32.32
CA MET A 429 -6.40 19.78 -31.41
C MET A 429 -4.98 20.36 -31.34
N THR A 430 -4.85 21.66 -31.05
CA THR A 430 -3.52 22.24 -30.85
C THR A 430 -2.88 21.70 -29.55
N PRO A 431 -1.55 21.72 -29.40
CA PRO A 431 -0.89 21.27 -28.19
C PRO A 431 -1.46 21.92 -26.91
N GLU A 432 -1.79 23.21 -26.96
CA GLU A 432 -2.35 23.93 -25.82
C GLU A 432 -3.77 23.47 -25.48
N GLN A 433 -4.57 23.09 -26.48
CA GLN A 433 -5.90 22.54 -26.28
C GLN A 433 -5.83 21.11 -25.72
N ALA A 434 -4.91 20.29 -26.24
CA ALA A 434 -4.66 18.96 -25.73
C ALA A 434 -4.15 18.96 -24.29
N ASP A 435 -3.28 19.92 -23.93
CA ASP A 435 -2.82 20.13 -22.56
C ASP A 435 -3.97 20.49 -21.62
N GLN A 436 -4.94 21.29 -22.10
CA GLN A 436 -6.16 21.62 -21.34
C GLN A 436 -7.04 20.40 -21.11
N VAL A 437 -7.21 19.55 -22.13
CA VAL A 437 -7.94 18.27 -22.01
C VAL A 437 -7.28 17.37 -20.96
N GLY A 438 -5.96 17.18 -21.05
CA GLY A 438 -5.21 16.39 -20.06
C GLY A 438 -5.33 16.98 -18.64
N GLN A 439 -5.21 18.30 -18.51
CA GLN A 439 -5.36 18.97 -17.21
C GLN A 439 -6.77 18.87 -16.62
N GLU A 440 -7.81 18.92 -17.46
CA GLU A 440 -9.19 18.72 -17.03
C GLU A 440 -9.44 17.29 -16.53
N VAL A 441 -8.93 16.27 -17.24
CA VAL A 441 -8.99 14.87 -16.82
C VAL A 441 -8.24 14.66 -15.51
N PHE A 442 -7.01 15.18 -15.39
CA PHE A 442 -6.24 15.11 -14.15
C PHE A 442 -6.98 15.71 -12.95
N LEU A 443 -7.50 16.94 -13.09
CA LEU A 443 -8.20 17.63 -11.99
C LEU A 443 -9.49 16.92 -11.61
N LYS A 444 -10.25 16.39 -12.57
CA LYS A 444 -11.47 15.65 -12.28
C LYS A 444 -11.18 14.31 -11.60
N ASN A 445 -10.13 13.59 -12.00
CA ASN A 445 -9.67 12.38 -11.31
C ASN A 445 -9.20 12.69 -9.88
N LEU A 446 -8.52 13.81 -9.69
CA LEU A 446 -8.11 14.28 -8.36
C LEU A 446 -9.32 14.64 -7.47
N THR A 447 -10.44 15.09 -8.05
CA THR A 447 -11.69 15.33 -7.30
C THR A 447 -12.40 14.05 -6.89
N LEU A 448 -12.31 12.97 -7.68
CA LEU A 448 -12.80 11.64 -7.27
C LEU A 448 -12.03 11.10 -6.07
N SER A 449 -10.73 11.40 -5.97
CA SER A 449 -9.93 11.04 -4.79
C SER A 449 -10.51 11.59 -3.46
N GLY A 450 -11.22 12.74 -3.51
CA GLY A 450 -11.93 13.29 -2.35
C GLY A 450 -13.24 12.55 -2.01
N TRP A 451 -13.89 11.94 -3.00
CA TRP A 451 -15.08 11.10 -2.83
C TRP A 451 -14.70 9.71 -2.30
N ASP A 452 -13.58 9.18 -2.80
CA ASP A 452 -13.08 7.88 -2.39
C ASP A 452 -12.59 7.88 -0.94
N ALA A 453 -12.10 9.00 -0.41
CA ALA A 453 -11.79 9.13 1.01
C ALA A 453 -13.00 8.82 1.91
N ALA A 454 -14.22 9.09 1.44
CA ALA A 454 -15.45 8.71 2.13
C ALA A 454 -15.82 7.22 1.95
N GLN A 455 -15.55 6.63 0.78
CA GLN A 455 -15.76 5.19 0.52
C GLN A 455 -14.72 4.32 1.25
N LEU A 456 -13.43 4.69 1.21
CA LEU A 456 -12.36 4.17 2.06
C LEU A 456 -12.78 4.23 3.54
N ALA A 457 -13.27 5.38 4.03
CA ALA A 457 -13.73 5.50 5.42
C ALA A 457 -14.84 4.49 5.80
N THR A 458 -15.72 4.11 4.86
CA THR A 458 -16.69 3.02 5.06
C THR A 458 -16.07 1.62 5.02
N ALA A 459 -15.06 1.39 4.18
CA ALA A 459 -14.33 0.12 4.12
C ALA A 459 -13.49 -0.15 5.41
N PHE A 460 -13.19 0.91 6.17
CA PHE A 460 -12.32 0.96 7.35
C PHE A 460 -13.01 1.02 8.72
N LEU A 461 -14.34 0.85 8.80
CA LEU A 461 -14.99 0.67 10.11
C LEU A 461 -14.52 -0.64 10.79
N PRO A 462 -14.12 -0.61 12.07
CA PRO A 462 -13.58 -1.79 12.75
C PRO A 462 -14.62 -2.91 12.82
N THR A 463 -14.19 -4.11 12.42
CA THR A 463 -15.06 -5.29 12.45
C THR A 463 -15.30 -5.70 13.90
N PRO A 464 -16.55 -5.81 14.38
CA PRO A 464 -16.82 -6.15 15.77
C PRO A 464 -16.18 -7.48 16.16
N ALA A 465 -15.51 -7.53 17.32
CA ALA A 465 -14.75 -8.71 17.79
C ALA A 465 -15.56 -10.03 17.82
N LYS A 466 -16.90 -9.93 17.94
CA LYS A 466 -17.82 -11.08 17.91
C LYS A 466 -17.96 -11.71 16.52
N VAL A 467 -17.66 -10.96 15.46
CA VAL A 467 -17.74 -11.41 14.05
C VAL A 467 -16.41 -12.04 13.61
N LEU A 468 -15.27 -11.55 14.13
CA LEU A 468 -13.94 -12.14 13.89
C LEU A 468 -13.77 -13.54 14.49
N ALA A 469 -14.60 -13.91 15.49
CA ALA A 469 -14.57 -15.23 16.12
C ALA A 469 -15.25 -16.33 15.28
N ASN A 470 -15.94 -16.01 14.18
CA ASN A 470 -16.64 -16.99 13.34
C ASN A 470 -15.98 -17.07 11.93
N PRO A 471 -15.33 -18.21 11.59
CA PRO A 471 -14.61 -18.37 10.32
C PRO A 471 -15.50 -18.22 9.08
N PHE A 472 -16.78 -18.59 9.16
CA PHE A 472 -17.72 -18.50 8.04
C PHE A 472 -18.17 -17.06 7.76
N LEU A 473 -18.45 -16.28 8.81
CA LEU A 473 -18.75 -14.85 8.68
C LEU A 473 -17.53 -14.03 8.25
N ARG A 474 -16.33 -14.47 8.64
CA ARG A 474 -15.06 -13.90 8.17
C ARG A 474 -14.88 -14.12 6.66
N ALA A 475 -15.05 -15.35 6.17
CA ALA A 475 -14.95 -15.66 4.74
C ALA A 475 -16.03 -14.96 3.89
N ALA A 476 -17.28 -14.91 4.36
CA ALA A 476 -18.38 -14.22 3.67
C ALA A 476 -18.18 -12.70 3.60
N MET A 477 -17.57 -12.08 4.62
CA MET A 477 -17.22 -10.65 4.56
C MET A 477 -16.00 -10.36 3.70
N VAL A 478 -14.96 -11.20 3.71
CA VAL A 478 -13.80 -11.01 2.82
C VAL A 478 -14.24 -11.18 1.35
N GLY A 479 -15.01 -12.22 1.03
CA GLY A 479 -15.60 -12.38 -0.31
C GLY A 479 -16.58 -11.27 -0.68
N GLY A 480 -17.43 -10.83 0.26
CA GLY A 480 -18.38 -9.73 0.04
C GLY A 480 -17.70 -8.38 -0.17
N LYS A 481 -16.60 -8.09 0.54
CA LYS A 481 -15.79 -6.87 0.35
C LYS A 481 -15.10 -6.86 -1.01
N VAL A 482 -14.52 -7.97 -1.46
CA VAL A 482 -13.88 -8.07 -2.78
C VAL A 482 -14.88 -7.81 -3.92
N VAL A 483 -16.11 -8.34 -3.81
CA VAL A 483 -17.17 -8.09 -4.81
C VAL A 483 -17.68 -6.65 -4.78
N VAL A 484 -17.88 -6.07 -3.59
CA VAL A 484 -18.32 -4.66 -3.47
C VAL A 484 -17.25 -3.70 -3.95
N THR A 485 -15.97 -3.95 -3.65
CA THR A 485 -14.85 -3.14 -4.14
C THR A 485 -14.74 -3.27 -5.66
N GLY A 486 -14.79 -4.48 -6.24
CA GLY A 486 -14.81 -4.64 -7.69
C GLY A 486 -15.99 -3.90 -8.37
N LEU A 487 -17.19 -3.93 -7.80
CA LEU A 487 -18.32 -3.18 -8.37
C LEU A 487 -18.21 -1.65 -8.18
N THR A 488 -17.50 -1.20 -7.15
CA THR A 488 -17.29 0.23 -6.88
C THR A 488 -16.21 0.80 -7.78
N GLU A 489 -15.09 0.08 -7.93
CA GLU A 489 -13.96 0.44 -8.80
C GLU A 489 -14.37 0.36 -10.29
N ALA A 490 -15.22 -0.60 -10.66
CA ALA A 490 -15.89 -0.57 -11.97
C ALA A 490 -16.71 0.72 -12.19
N GLY A 491 -17.37 1.23 -11.16
CA GLY A 491 -18.13 2.47 -11.22
C GLY A 491 -17.25 3.73 -11.27
N GLU A 492 -16.10 3.71 -10.59
CA GLU A 492 -15.09 4.78 -10.62
C GLU A 492 -14.48 4.89 -12.03
N GLU A 493 -14.19 3.76 -12.68
CA GLU A 493 -13.65 3.70 -14.04
C GLU A 493 -14.67 4.13 -15.10
N ALA A 494 -15.97 3.87 -14.87
CA ALA A 494 -17.04 4.47 -15.67
C ALA A 494 -17.03 6.00 -15.59
N LEU A 495 -16.80 6.55 -14.40
CA LEU A 495 -16.77 7.99 -14.15
C LEU A 495 -15.50 8.64 -14.72
N GLN A 496 -14.35 7.98 -14.64
CA GLN A 496 -13.10 8.40 -15.27
C GLN A 496 -13.26 8.51 -16.79
N GLU A 497 -13.86 7.51 -17.44
CA GLU A 497 -14.18 7.57 -18.88
C GLU A 497 -15.17 8.72 -19.21
N VAL A 498 -16.16 8.98 -18.35
CA VAL A 498 -17.07 10.14 -18.51
C VAL A 498 -16.29 11.45 -18.49
N PHE A 499 -15.23 11.57 -17.67
CA PHE A 499 -14.41 12.77 -17.62
C PHE A 499 -13.57 12.97 -18.87
N GLN A 500 -12.98 11.90 -19.39
CA GLN A 500 -12.26 11.91 -20.66
C GLN A 500 -13.18 12.31 -21.81
N LYS A 501 -14.36 11.70 -21.93
CA LYS A 501 -15.36 12.08 -22.94
C LYS A 501 -15.81 13.53 -22.81
N GLN A 502 -16.05 14.01 -21.58
CA GLN A 502 -16.39 15.41 -21.36
C GLN A 502 -15.28 16.37 -21.78
N ALA A 503 -14.03 16.06 -21.45
CA ALA A 503 -12.89 16.90 -21.80
C ALA A 503 -12.65 16.93 -23.32
N LEU A 504 -12.86 15.80 -24.00
CA LEU A 504 -12.76 15.68 -25.46
C LEU A 504 -13.99 16.23 -26.22
N GLY A 505 -15.08 16.57 -25.52
CA GLY A 505 -16.33 17.06 -26.12
C GLY A 505 -17.21 15.97 -26.74
N ASP A 506 -16.98 14.71 -26.36
CA ASP A 506 -17.73 13.54 -26.83
C ASP A 506 -19.08 13.36 -26.10
N PRO A 507 -20.07 12.74 -26.76
CA PRO A 507 -21.32 12.40 -26.09
C PRO A 507 -21.09 11.38 -24.97
N ILE A 508 -21.68 11.65 -23.80
CA ILE A 508 -21.63 10.72 -22.66
C ILE A 508 -22.66 9.61 -22.89
N VAL A 509 -22.20 8.49 -23.43
CA VAL A 509 -22.98 7.26 -23.60
C VAL A 509 -22.19 6.08 -23.03
N LEU A 510 -22.90 5.06 -22.54
CA LEU A 510 -22.29 3.80 -22.10
C LEU A 510 -21.88 2.97 -23.32
N ASP A 511 -20.85 3.44 -24.01
CA ASP A 511 -20.26 2.78 -25.18
C ASP A 511 -19.23 1.73 -24.79
N GLU A 512 -18.64 1.08 -25.79
CA GLU A 512 -17.74 -0.06 -25.60
C GLU A 512 -16.50 0.27 -24.76
N ASN A 513 -15.94 1.46 -24.94
CA ASN A 513 -14.79 1.91 -24.15
C ASN A 513 -15.16 2.06 -22.68
N MET A 514 -16.32 2.66 -22.39
CA MET A 514 -16.81 2.80 -21.01
C MET A 514 -17.09 1.45 -20.35
N LYS A 515 -17.72 0.51 -21.06
CA LYS A 515 -17.97 -0.83 -20.52
C LYS A 515 -16.68 -1.61 -20.28
N LEU A 516 -15.67 -1.41 -21.13
CA LEU A 516 -14.38 -2.07 -21.01
C LEU A 516 -13.58 -1.51 -19.83
N ALA A 517 -13.57 -0.18 -19.65
CA ALA A 517 -13.00 0.48 -18.47
C ALA A 517 -13.65 -0.02 -17.18
N MET A 518 -14.99 -0.11 -17.14
CA MET A 518 -15.72 -0.68 -16.01
C MET A 518 -15.32 -2.13 -15.70
N LEU A 519 -15.14 -2.97 -16.72
CA LEU A 519 -14.75 -4.36 -16.54
C LEU A 519 -13.32 -4.49 -15.99
N LEU A 520 -12.38 -3.71 -16.54
CA LEU A 520 -10.99 -3.63 -16.07
C LEU A 520 -10.92 -3.12 -14.63
N GLY A 521 -11.56 -2.00 -14.37
CA GLY A 521 -11.74 -1.40 -13.04
C GLY A 521 -12.26 -2.38 -12.01
N GLY A 522 -13.27 -3.17 -12.39
CA GLY A 522 -13.84 -4.14 -11.46
C GLY A 522 -12.95 -5.34 -11.18
N VAL A 523 -12.21 -5.84 -12.18
CA VAL A 523 -11.27 -6.94 -12.01
C VAL A 523 -10.04 -6.50 -11.21
N MET A 524 -9.47 -5.34 -11.54
CA MET A 524 -8.28 -4.80 -10.88
C MET A 524 -8.61 -4.28 -9.47
N GLY A 525 -9.74 -3.58 -9.34
CA GLY A 525 -10.25 -3.06 -8.06
C GLY A 525 -10.60 -4.15 -7.05
N ALA A 526 -11.17 -5.28 -7.50
CA ALA A 526 -11.36 -6.46 -6.66
C ALA A 526 -10.02 -7.00 -6.12
N GLY A 527 -8.96 -6.97 -6.93
CA GLY A 527 -7.59 -7.31 -6.51
C GLY A 527 -7.00 -6.30 -5.51
N MET A 528 -7.21 -5.01 -5.73
CA MET A 528 -6.68 -3.93 -4.89
C MET A 528 -7.46 -3.71 -3.57
N GLY A 529 -8.73 -4.12 -3.48
CA GLY A 529 -9.52 -4.03 -2.23
C GLY A 529 -8.94 -4.82 -1.04
N ALA A 530 -8.13 -5.85 -1.31
CA ALA A 530 -7.35 -6.55 -0.28
C ALA A 530 -6.28 -5.64 0.36
N THR A 531 -5.73 -4.70 -0.40
CA THR A 531 -4.65 -3.80 0.00
C THR A 531 -5.11 -2.70 0.98
N GLY A 532 -6.34 -2.21 0.86
CA GLY A 532 -6.89 -1.20 1.79
C GLY A 532 -6.88 -1.70 3.23
N ALA A 533 -7.25 -2.96 3.47
CA ALA A 533 -7.24 -3.56 4.81
C ALA A 533 -5.84 -3.59 5.44
N ALA A 534 -4.78 -3.71 4.63
CA ALA A 534 -3.40 -3.66 5.10
C ALA A 534 -3.05 -2.27 5.66
N PHE A 535 -3.51 -1.18 5.03
CA PHE A 535 -3.24 0.19 5.49
C PHE A 535 -3.81 0.48 6.88
N THR A 536 -5.08 0.13 7.12
CA THR A 536 -5.67 0.28 8.47
C THR A 536 -4.95 -0.57 9.50
N THR A 537 -4.54 -1.78 9.12
CA THR A 537 -3.78 -2.67 10.00
C THR A 537 -2.44 -2.04 10.38
N ILE A 538 -1.79 -1.35 9.45
CA ILE A 538 -0.51 -0.67 9.68
C ILE A 538 -0.69 0.54 10.60
N ILE A 539 -1.71 1.38 10.40
CA ILE A 539 -2.01 2.51 11.30
C ILE A 539 -2.33 2.01 12.71
N ASP A 540 -3.27 1.08 12.85
CA ASP A 540 -3.74 0.58 14.13
C ASP A 540 -2.59 -0.06 14.90
N ARG A 541 -1.78 -0.87 14.21
CA ARG A 541 -0.68 -1.59 14.82
C ARG A 541 0.46 -0.65 15.20
N THR A 542 0.74 0.39 14.40
CA THR A 542 1.70 1.45 14.76
C THR A 542 1.29 2.14 16.05
N VAL A 543 0.01 2.52 16.21
CA VAL A 543 -0.49 3.15 17.45
C VAL A 543 -0.48 2.18 18.65
N GLN A 544 -0.68 0.89 18.40
CA GLN A 544 -0.66 -0.14 19.44
C GLN A 544 0.75 -0.51 19.91
N THR A 545 1.73 -0.59 19.00
CA THR A 545 3.12 -0.96 19.30
C THR A 545 3.97 0.25 19.71
N MET A 546 3.42 1.46 19.58
CA MET A 546 4.10 2.70 19.97
C MET A 546 4.56 2.67 21.44
N PRO A 547 5.86 2.91 21.70
CA PRO A 547 6.40 3.07 23.05
C PRO A 547 5.69 4.19 23.83
N ALA A 548 5.67 4.07 25.16
CA ALA A 548 4.84 4.94 26.02
C ALA A 548 5.17 6.43 25.90
N ASP A 549 6.45 6.76 25.72
CA ASP A 549 6.96 8.11 25.49
C ASP A 549 6.50 8.70 24.16
N MET A 550 6.60 7.95 23.06
CA MET A 550 6.05 8.35 21.75
C MET A 550 4.53 8.45 21.78
N LYS A 551 3.86 7.54 22.49
CA LYS A 551 2.40 7.52 22.61
C LYS A 551 1.85 8.74 23.35
N SER A 552 2.59 9.26 24.32
CA SER A 552 2.26 10.51 24.98
C SER A 552 2.31 11.68 23.99
N LYS A 553 3.37 11.76 23.16
CA LYS A 553 3.48 12.80 22.13
C LYS A 553 2.41 12.67 21.05
N PHE A 554 2.17 11.45 20.54
CA PHE A 554 1.09 11.16 19.60
C PHE A 554 -0.28 11.63 20.11
N ASN A 555 -0.61 11.36 21.38
CA ASN A 555 -1.90 11.80 21.96
C ASN A 555 -2.00 13.32 22.08
N ILE A 556 -0.88 14.02 22.34
CA ILE A 556 -0.83 15.49 22.37
C ILE A 556 -1.06 16.03 20.96
N ASP A 557 -0.30 15.56 19.97
CA ASP A 557 -0.38 16.02 18.58
C ASP A 557 -1.77 15.71 17.97
N MET A 558 -2.38 14.58 18.34
CA MET A 558 -3.76 14.22 17.96
C MET A 558 -4.79 15.16 18.61
N ALA A 559 -4.65 15.45 19.91
CA ALA A 559 -5.54 16.38 20.60
C ALA A 559 -5.44 17.80 20.03
N GLU A 560 -4.23 18.26 19.71
CA GLU A 560 -3.98 19.54 19.06
C GLU A 560 -4.60 19.58 17.65
N GLY A 561 -4.47 18.50 16.87
CA GLY A 561 -5.15 18.37 15.58
C GLY A 561 -6.67 18.52 15.69
N ILE A 562 -7.29 17.86 16.67
CA ILE A 562 -8.73 17.98 16.94
C ILE A 562 -9.11 19.40 17.37
N GLU A 563 -8.30 20.04 18.23
CA GLU A 563 -8.52 21.42 18.65
C GLU A 563 -8.44 22.41 17.47
N ASN A 564 -7.55 22.13 16.51
CA ASN A 564 -7.40 22.88 15.25
C ASN A 564 -8.47 22.54 14.20
N GLY A 565 -9.50 21.77 14.56
CA GLY A 565 -10.65 21.50 13.71
C GLY A 565 -10.52 20.30 12.78
N LEU A 566 -9.49 19.46 12.95
CA LEU A 566 -9.37 18.18 12.24
C LEU A 566 -10.36 17.16 12.82
N THR A 567 -10.84 16.26 11.99
CA THR A 567 -11.54 15.05 12.46
C THR A 567 -10.57 14.13 13.22
N GLU A 568 -11.07 13.23 14.05
CA GLU A 568 -10.22 12.29 14.81
C GLU A 568 -9.30 11.48 13.88
N GLN A 569 -9.80 11.03 12.73
CA GLN A 569 -8.99 10.30 11.74
C GLN A 569 -7.89 11.17 11.12
N GLN A 570 -8.20 12.41 10.75
CA GLN A 570 -7.21 13.35 10.23
C GLN A 570 -6.17 13.70 11.30
N ALA A 571 -6.60 13.86 12.55
CA ALA A 571 -5.71 14.12 13.67
C ALA A 571 -4.81 12.92 14.00
N ILE A 572 -5.30 11.68 13.87
CA ILE A 572 -4.48 10.46 13.97
C ILE A 572 -3.40 10.45 12.88
N LEU A 573 -3.75 10.77 11.64
CA LEU A 573 -2.77 10.81 10.53
C LEU A 573 -1.71 11.89 10.74
N VAL A 574 -2.12 13.08 11.19
CA VAL A 574 -1.18 14.18 11.52
C VAL A 574 -0.29 13.80 12.71
N ALA A 575 -0.85 13.16 13.74
CA ALA A 575 -0.06 12.73 14.89
C ALA A 575 0.91 11.60 14.54
N LEU A 576 0.49 10.64 13.70
CA LEU A 576 1.39 9.63 13.15
C LEU A 576 2.46 10.24 12.24
N ASP A 577 2.16 11.35 11.56
CA ASP A 577 3.13 12.14 10.79
C ASP A 577 4.25 12.72 11.66
N GLU A 578 3.87 13.35 12.76
CA GLU A 578 4.84 13.87 13.73
C GLU A 578 5.67 12.75 14.38
N VAL A 579 5.08 11.58 14.61
CA VAL A 579 5.82 10.40 15.07
C VAL A 579 6.81 9.92 14.01
N ALA A 580 6.40 9.80 12.74
CA ALA A 580 7.26 9.34 11.66
C ALA A 580 8.39 10.33 11.30
N LYS A 581 8.32 11.59 11.73
CA LYS A 581 9.44 12.56 11.62
C LYS A 581 10.61 12.21 12.54
N THR A 582 10.41 11.43 13.59
CA THR A 582 11.50 10.98 14.47
C THR A 582 12.15 9.71 13.92
N ALA A 583 13.43 9.48 14.22
CA ALA A 583 14.13 8.29 13.74
C ALA A 583 13.51 7.01 14.31
N GLU A 584 13.08 7.05 15.57
CA GLU A 584 12.46 5.94 16.28
C GLU A 584 11.04 5.67 15.78
N GLY A 585 10.26 6.73 15.53
CA GLY A 585 8.91 6.60 14.99
C GLY A 585 8.92 6.13 13.53
N LYS A 586 9.89 6.57 12.73
CA LYS A 586 10.14 6.02 11.39
C LYS A 586 10.42 4.52 11.43
N LYS A 587 11.36 4.10 12.28
CA LYS A 587 11.71 2.68 12.44
C LYS A 587 10.52 1.84 12.93
N LEU A 588 9.73 2.37 13.86
CA LEU A 588 8.49 1.72 14.33
C LEU A 588 7.51 1.46 13.19
N VAL A 589 7.26 2.47 12.35
CA VAL A 589 6.37 2.34 11.19
C VAL A 589 6.90 1.29 10.21
N GLU A 590 8.21 1.30 9.90
CA GLU A 590 8.85 0.31 9.03
C GLU A 590 8.71 -1.12 9.57
N GLU A 591 8.94 -1.34 10.87
CA GLU A 591 8.79 -2.65 11.51
C GLU A 591 7.35 -3.17 11.47
N VAL A 592 6.37 -2.29 11.72
CA VAL A 592 4.95 -2.64 11.66
C VAL A 592 4.54 -3.01 10.23
N VAL A 593 5.01 -2.27 9.24
CA VAL A 593 4.75 -2.58 7.82
C VAL A 593 5.30 -3.96 7.46
N GLN A 594 6.54 -4.26 7.82
CA GLN A 594 7.15 -5.59 7.58
C GLN A 594 6.38 -6.72 8.29
N GLN A 595 5.86 -6.45 9.50
CA GLN A 595 5.05 -7.43 10.22
C GLN A 595 3.74 -7.73 9.50
N VAL A 596 3.04 -6.69 9.02
CA VAL A 596 1.78 -6.84 8.28
C VAL A 596 2.01 -7.60 6.97
N GLN A 597 3.10 -7.31 6.24
CA GLN A 597 3.47 -8.04 5.03
C GLN A 597 3.71 -9.54 5.30
N LYS A 598 4.46 -9.88 6.35
CA LYS A 598 4.73 -11.29 6.73
C LYS A 598 3.46 -12.04 7.08
N GLU A 599 2.54 -11.39 7.79
CA GLU A 599 1.25 -11.99 8.17
C GLU A 599 0.34 -12.19 6.96
N ASP A 600 0.29 -11.22 6.05
CA ASP A 600 -0.56 -11.33 4.86
C ASP A 600 -0.05 -12.42 3.91
N ALA A 601 1.28 -12.48 3.68
CA ALA A 601 1.89 -13.57 2.93
C ALA A 601 1.58 -14.94 3.54
N ARG A 602 1.62 -15.06 4.87
CA ARG A 602 1.26 -16.29 5.59
C ARG A 602 -0.22 -16.63 5.43
N MET A 603 -1.12 -15.66 5.55
CA MET A 603 -2.56 -15.86 5.33
C MET A 603 -2.86 -16.30 3.89
N GLN A 604 -2.17 -15.74 2.89
CA GLN A 604 -2.34 -16.16 1.49
C GLN A 604 -1.85 -17.58 1.25
N ILE A 605 -0.73 -17.98 1.88
CA ILE A 605 -0.23 -19.36 1.83
C ILE A 605 -1.23 -20.32 2.52
N GLU A 606 -1.73 -19.97 3.70
CA GLU A 606 -2.71 -20.78 4.44
C GLU A 606 -4.05 -20.88 3.69
N ALA A 607 -4.57 -19.78 3.14
CA ALA A 607 -5.79 -19.78 2.33
C ALA A 607 -5.63 -20.55 1.00
N SER A 608 -4.42 -20.59 0.44
CA SER A 608 -4.12 -21.40 -0.74
C SER A 608 -4.05 -22.89 -0.40
N LYS A 609 -3.46 -23.25 0.75
CA LYS A 609 -3.49 -24.63 1.29
C LYS A 609 -4.92 -25.08 1.59
N GLU A 610 -5.73 -24.26 2.24
CA GLU A 610 -7.13 -24.59 2.54
C GLU A 610 -7.98 -24.73 1.25
N ARG A 611 -7.68 -23.93 0.21
CA ARG A 611 -8.29 -24.09 -1.12
C ARG A 611 -7.88 -25.39 -1.80
N GLN A 612 -6.61 -25.78 -1.70
CA GLN A 612 -6.11 -27.05 -2.23
C GLN A 612 -6.68 -28.26 -1.47
N GLU A 613 -6.83 -28.18 -0.15
CA GLU A 613 -7.41 -29.23 0.69
C GLU A 613 -8.94 -29.40 0.49
N LYS A 614 -9.63 -28.36 -0.01
CA LYS A 614 -11.09 -28.39 -0.28
C LYS A 614 -11.48 -28.80 -1.69
N ILE A 615 -10.53 -29.10 -2.57
CA ILE A 615 -10.86 -29.71 -3.86
C ILE A 615 -11.31 -31.14 -3.55
N ALA A 616 -12.62 -31.36 -3.60
CA ALA A 616 -13.17 -32.69 -3.41
C ALA A 616 -12.59 -33.62 -4.49
N PRO A 617 -12.23 -34.87 -4.13
CA PRO A 617 -11.80 -35.84 -5.12
C PRO A 617 -12.93 -36.03 -6.15
N MET A 618 -12.56 -36.13 -7.42
CA MET A 618 -13.50 -36.34 -8.51
C MET A 618 -14.39 -37.54 -8.23
N THR A 619 -15.70 -37.32 -8.31
CA THR A 619 -16.66 -38.41 -8.17
C THR A 619 -16.57 -39.35 -9.37
N ARG A 620 -16.96 -40.61 -9.20
CA ARG A 620 -17.00 -41.57 -10.33
C ARG A 620 -17.85 -41.08 -11.50
N GLN A 621 -18.91 -40.32 -11.22
CA GLN A 621 -19.79 -39.78 -12.24
C GLN A 621 -19.10 -38.67 -13.05
N GLU A 622 -18.35 -37.79 -12.40
CA GLU A 622 -17.56 -36.76 -13.07
C GLU A 622 -16.40 -37.37 -13.87
N GLU A 623 -15.77 -38.42 -13.33
CA GLU A 623 -14.74 -39.19 -14.04
C GLU A 623 -15.28 -39.83 -15.33
N GLU A 624 -16.49 -40.40 -15.28
CA GLU A 624 -17.17 -40.95 -16.46
C GLU A 624 -17.54 -39.85 -17.47
N ILE A 625 -18.08 -38.71 -17.02
CA ILE A 625 -18.39 -37.57 -17.89
C ILE A 625 -17.14 -37.06 -18.59
N LEU A 626 -16.03 -36.95 -17.86
CA LEU A 626 -14.76 -36.46 -18.40
C LEU A 626 -14.17 -37.43 -19.42
N LYS A 627 -14.24 -38.74 -19.17
CA LYS A 627 -13.86 -39.79 -20.13
C LYS A 627 -14.70 -39.74 -21.41
N ASP A 628 -16.00 -39.50 -21.28
CA ASP A 628 -16.91 -39.35 -22.41
C ASP A 628 -16.61 -38.08 -23.21
N GLU A 629 -16.30 -36.96 -22.54
CA GLU A 629 -15.92 -35.71 -23.18
C GLU A 629 -14.59 -35.84 -23.96
N ILE A 630 -13.56 -36.47 -23.36
CA ILE A 630 -12.29 -36.77 -24.04
C ILE A 630 -12.54 -37.65 -25.27
N THR A 631 -13.38 -38.68 -25.14
CA THR A 631 -13.71 -39.58 -26.24
C THR A 631 -14.43 -38.85 -27.38
N LYS A 632 -15.34 -37.92 -27.03
CA LYS A 632 -16.04 -37.08 -28.00
C LYS A 632 -15.06 -36.14 -28.70
N LEU A 633 -14.22 -35.41 -27.96
CA LEU A 633 -13.23 -34.48 -28.51
C LEU A 633 -12.25 -35.19 -29.45
N ARG A 634 -11.79 -36.40 -29.11
CA ARG A 634 -10.93 -37.22 -29.98
C ARG A 634 -11.63 -37.62 -31.28
N ARG A 635 -12.95 -37.85 -31.25
CA ARG A 635 -13.74 -38.11 -32.46
C ARG A 635 -13.87 -36.85 -33.31
N ASP A 636 -14.18 -35.72 -32.68
CA ASP A 636 -14.37 -34.44 -33.34
C ASP A 636 -13.07 -33.98 -34.00
N LEU A 637 -11.91 -34.19 -33.35
CA LEU A 637 -10.56 -33.92 -33.86
C LEU A 637 -10.29 -34.51 -35.26
N LEU A 638 -10.88 -35.66 -35.58
CA LEU A 638 -10.74 -36.32 -36.88
C LEU A 638 -11.57 -35.65 -37.99
N THR A 639 -12.63 -34.95 -37.62
CA THR A 639 -13.62 -34.39 -38.55
C THR A 639 -13.55 -32.88 -38.70
N VAL A 640 -12.94 -32.18 -37.73
CA VAL A 640 -12.83 -30.71 -37.75
C VAL A 640 -11.76 -30.21 -38.72
N PRO A 641 -11.92 -28.98 -39.25
CA PRO A 641 -10.92 -28.29 -40.06
C PRO A 641 -9.57 -28.18 -39.35
N ALA A 642 -8.48 -28.07 -40.12
CA ALA A 642 -7.11 -28.09 -39.58
C ALA A 642 -6.86 -26.99 -38.54
N GLU A 643 -7.50 -25.82 -38.71
CA GLU A 643 -7.38 -24.66 -37.81
C GLU A 643 -7.99 -24.90 -36.41
N GLU A 644 -9.00 -25.77 -36.27
CA GLU A 644 -9.64 -26.06 -34.98
C GLU A 644 -8.96 -27.22 -34.22
N ARG A 645 -8.11 -28.01 -34.90
CA ARG A 645 -7.50 -29.21 -34.32
C ARG A 645 -6.59 -28.90 -33.15
N ALA A 646 -5.84 -27.80 -33.19
CA ALA A 646 -4.92 -27.41 -32.11
C ALA A 646 -5.66 -26.99 -30.83
N ALA A 647 -6.88 -26.44 -30.94
CA ALA A 647 -7.71 -26.11 -29.78
C ALA A 647 -8.32 -27.37 -29.15
N ILE A 648 -8.85 -28.28 -29.98
CA ILE A 648 -9.42 -29.55 -29.52
C ILE A 648 -8.34 -30.45 -28.90
N GLN A 649 -7.14 -30.48 -29.47
CA GLN A 649 -6.00 -31.23 -28.94
C GLN A 649 -5.59 -30.73 -27.54
N ARG A 650 -5.48 -29.41 -27.35
CA ARG A 650 -5.19 -28.81 -26.03
C ARG A 650 -6.28 -29.13 -25.00
N ARG A 651 -7.55 -29.15 -25.43
CA ARG A 651 -8.67 -29.49 -24.54
C ARG A 651 -8.63 -30.97 -24.12
N ILE A 652 -8.25 -31.87 -25.03
CA ILE A 652 -8.04 -33.29 -24.73
C ILE A 652 -6.92 -33.45 -23.68
N GLU A 653 -5.76 -32.84 -23.91
CA GLU A 653 -4.61 -32.90 -23.00
C GLU A 653 -4.96 -32.36 -21.60
N GLN A 654 -5.65 -31.23 -21.52
CA GLN A 654 -6.09 -30.66 -20.26
C GLN A 654 -7.06 -31.57 -19.50
N ASN A 655 -8.03 -32.17 -20.21
CA ASN A 655 -8.99 -33.09 -19.62
C ASN A 655 -8.34 -34.41 -19.16
N GLU A 656 -7.32 -34.89 -19.88
CA GLU A 656 -6.52 -36.07 -19.48
C GLU A 656 -5.73 -35.80 -18.20
N ILE A 657 -5.13 -34.61 -18.06
CA ILE A 657 -4.45 -34.19 -16.81
C ILE A 657 -5.45 -34.18 -15.64
N PHE A 658 -6.64 -33.58 -15.81
CA PHE A 658 -7.66 -33.59 -14.74
C PHE A 658 -8.10 -35.00 -14.36
N LEU A 659 -8.19 -35.90 -15.36
CA LEU A 659 -8.52 -37.30 -15.16
C LEU A 659 -7.43 -38.04 -14.36
N GLU A 660 -6.17 -37.83 -14.69
CA GLU A 660 -5.01 -38.43 -14.00
C GLU A 660 -4.86 -37.90 -12.57
N GLU A 661 -5.08 -36.60 -12.36
CA GLU A 661 -4.95 -35.94 -11.06
C GLU A 661 -6.15 -36.19 -10.13
N GLY A 662 -7.24 -36.80 -10.61
CA GLY A 662 -8.46 -37.01 -9.83
C GLY A 662 -9.14 -35.71 -9.40
N LYS A 663 -8.92 -34.61 -10.13
CA LYS A 663 -9.48 -33.28 -9.84
C LYS A 663 -10.80 -33.10 -10.58
N THR A 664 -11.84 -32.68 -9.86
CA THR A 664 -13.12 -32.29 -10.48
C THR A 664 -12.90 -31.16 -11.47
N LEU A 665 -13.46 -31.24 -12.68
CA LEU A 665 -13.69 -30.02 -13.44
C LEU A 665 -14.65 -29.15 -12.62
N ILE A 666 -14.20 -27.96 -12.25
CA ILE A 666 -15.15 -26.89 -11.95
C ILE A 666 -15.74 -26.44 -13.30
N VAL A 667 -16.59 -27.27 -13.90
CA VAL A 667 -17.59 -26.77 -14.82
C VAL A 667 -18.63 -26.15 -13.90
N PRO A 668 -18.85 -24.81 -13.91
CA PRO A 668 -19.99 -24.27 -13.20
C PRO A 668 -21.22 -25.03 -13.68
N GLU A 669 -21.95 -25.67 -12.76
CA GLU A 669 -23.18 -26.36 -13.12
C GLU A 669 -24.00 -25.42 -14.01
N PRO A 670 -24.51 -25.89 -15.16
CA PRO A 670 -25.44 -25.10 -15.94
C PRO A 670 -26.61 -24.83 -15.01
N VAL A 671 -26.66 -23.60 -14.48
CA VAL A 671 -27.71 -23.11 -13.61
C VAL A 671 -29.01 -23.45 -14.32
N GLU A 672 -29.78 -24.40 -13.76
CA GLU A 672 -31.10 -24.73 -14.27
C GLU A 672 -31.80 -23.41 -14.55
N ALA A 673 -32.23 -23.21 -15.80
CA ALA A 673 -32.75 -21.95 -16.29
C ALA A 673 -33.77 -21.38 -15.29
N VAL A 674 -33.30 -20.44 -14.45
CA VAL A 674 -34.15 -19.68 -13.55
C VAL A 674 -35.09 -18.95 -14.49
N GLY A 675 -36.35 -19.39 -14.51
CA GLY A 675 -37.34 -18.94 -15.47
C GLY A 675 -37.26 -17.44 -15.63
N GLU A 676 -37.01 -17.01 -16.86
CA GLU A 676 -36.87 -15.63 -17.35
C GLU A 676 -37.28 -14.59 -16.29
N VAL A 677 -36.34 -14.20 -15.41
CA VAL A 677 -36.55 -13.06 -14.53
C VAL A 677 -36.49 -11.85 -15.44
N LYS A 678 -37.66 -11.47 -15.98
CA LYS A 678 -37.83 -10.20 -16.67
C LYS A 678 -37.36 -9.13 -15.69
N LEU A 679 -36.20 -8.54 -15.97
CA LEU A 679 -35.75 -7.34 -15.30
C LEU A 679 -36.92 -6.36 -15.33
N PRO A 680 -37.35 -5.80 -14.19
CA PRO A 680 -38.48 -4.91 -14.16
C PRO A 680 -38.21 -3.77 -15.14
N GLU A 681 -39.10 -3.63 -16.12
CA GLU A 681 -39.03 -2.60 -17.15
C GLU A 681 -38.81 -1.26 -16.45
N VAL A 682 -37.72 -0.56 -16.82
CA VAL A 682 -37.30 0.70 -16.17
C VAL A 682 -38.44 1.71 -16.31
N THR A 683 -39.28 1.78 -15.27
CA THR A 683 -40.47 2.61 -15.33
C THR A 683 -39.99 4.05 -15.29
N LYS A 684 -40.33 4.81 -16.33
CA LYS A 684 -40.01 6.24 -16.41
C LYS A 684 -40.55 6.93 -15.17
N LEU A 685 -39.69 7.66 -14.46
CA LEU A 685 -40.09 8.38 -13.25
C LEU A 685 -41.17 9.42 -13.56
N GLU A 686 -42.24 9.39 -12.78
CA GLU A 686 -43.26 10.43 -12.80
C GLU A 686 -42.74 11.67 -12.09
N THR A 687 -42.97 12.84 -12.70
CA THR A 687 -42.64 14.14 -12.11
C THR A 687 -43.81 14.66 -11.28
N ILE A 688 -43.51 15.54 -10.32
CA ILE A 688 -44.51 16.34 -9.59
C ILE A 688 -44.23 17.82 -9.76
N THR A 689 -45.23 18.66 -9.55
CA THR A 689 -45.02 20.10 -9.33
C THR A 689 -44.67 20.32 -7.85
N PRO A 690 -43.47 20.82 -7.50
CA PRO A 690 -43.11 21.15 -6.12
C PRO A 690 -44.11 22.14 -5.50
N LYS A 691 -44.44 21.97 -4.21
CA LYS A 691 -45.22 22.99 -3.49
C LYS A 691 -44.33 24.10 -2.94
N THR A 692 -43.03 23.88 -2.83
CA THR A 692 -42.07 24.94 -2.48
C THR A 692 -42.05 25.99 -3.60
N SER A 693 -42.33 27.24 -3.24
CA SER A 693 -42.44 28.33 -4.20
C SER A 693 -41.23 28.41 -5.11
N LYS A 694 -41.47 28.44 -6.43
CA LYS A 694 -40.46 28.50 -7.50
C LYS A 694 -39.44 27.34 -7.53
N ALA A 695 -39.65 26.28 -6.74
CA ALA A 695 -38.75 25.14 -6.80
C ALA A 695 -38.91 24.38 -8.13
N LYS A 696 -37.82 23.83 -8.64
CA LYS A 696 -37.75 23.00 -9.85
C LYS A 696 -37.24 21.62 -9.49
N ILE A 697 -37.66 20.60 -10.23
CA ILE A 697 -37.18 19.21 -10.10
C ILE A 697 -36.38 18.86 -11.35
N ASP A 698 -35.13 18.48 -11.14
CA ASP A 698 -34.27 17.87 -12.16
C ASP A 698 -34.17 16.38 -11.82
N LEU A 699 -34.51 15.49 -12.76
CA LEU A 699 -34.36 14.04 -12.64
C LEU A 699 -33.12 13.58 -13.44
N GLY A 700 -32.53 12.45 -13.07
CA GLY A 700 -31.40 11.89 -13.84
C GLY A 700 -30.08 12.63 -13.61
N ILE A 701 -29.90 13.28 -12.45
CA ILE A 701 -28.68 14.05 -12.18
C ILE A 701 -27.45 13.12 -12.10
N GLY A 702 -26.34 13.54 -12.71
CA GLY A 702 -25.09 12.76 -12.71
C GLY A 702 -25.20 11.40 -13.42
N GLY A 703 -26.07 11.28 -14.44
CA GLY A 703 -26.23 10.05 -15.22
C GLY A 703 -27.00 8.93 -14.52
N MET A 704 -27.37 9.10 -13.25
CA MET A 704 -28.14 8.11 -12.50
C MET A 704 -29.65 8.29 -12.77
N PRO A 705 -30.35 7.34 -13.43
CA PRO A 705 -31.74 7.54 -13.85
C PRO A 705 -32.74 7.75 -12.70
N ASP A 706 -32.40 7.26 -11.50
CA ASP A 706 -33.26 7.36 -10.31
C ASP A 706 -32.93 8.56 -9.41
N SER A 707 -31.89 9.33 -9.72
CA SER A 707 -31.49 10.48 -8.91
C SER A 707 -32.35 11.71 -9.21
N PHE A 708 -32.47 12.60 -8.22
CA PHE A 708 -33.19 13.85 -8.37
C PHE A 708 -32.52 15.01 -7.61
N ARG A 709 -32.76 16.22 -8.09
CA ARG A 709 -32.47 17.49 -7.42
C ARG A 709 -33.72 18.36 -7.40
N ILE A 710 -34.14 18.81 -6.22
CA ILE A 710 -35.17 19.84 -6.08
C ILE A 710 -34.50 21.12 -5.63
N SER A 711 -34.53 22.19 -6.43
CA SER A 711 -33.80 23.44 -6.16
C SER A 711 -34.69 24.69 -6.26
N THR A 712 -34.38 25.73 -5.47
CA THR A 712 -35.02 27.06 -5.56
C THR A 712 -34.08 28.08 -6.22
N PRO A 713 -34.61 29.19 -6.76
CA PRO A 713 -33.78 30.26 -7.35
C PRO A 713 -32.79 30.89 -6.37
N GLU A 714 -33.10 30.85 -5.07
CA GLU A 714 -32.26 31.36 -4.00
C GLU A 714 -31.13 30.40 -3.59
N GLY A 715 -30.99 29.26 -4.27
CA GLY A 715 -29.89 28.31 -4.10
C GLY A 715 -30.13 27.19 -3.09
N ALA A 716 -31.31 27.13 -2.45
CA ALA A 716 -31.65 25.99 -1.61
C ALA A 716 -31.92 24.76 -2.47
N LYS A 717 -31.42 23.58 -2.07
CA LYS A 717 -31.60 22.35 -2.83
C LYS A 717 -31.67 21.11 -1.93
N VAL A 718 -32.40 20.10 -2.39
CA VAL A 718 -32.42 18.74 -1.83
C VAL A 718 -32.05 17.76 -2.94
N ILE A 719 -31.19 16.80 -2.63
CA ILE A 719 -30.72 15.76 -3.54
C ILE A 719 -30.99 14.39 -2.94
N GLY A 720 -31.46 13.46 -3.78
CA GLY A 720 -31.86 12.12 -3.37
C GLY A 720 -31.95 11.14 -4.53
N ASN A 721 -32.29 9.89 -4.22
CA ASN A 721 -32.68 8.86 -5.17
C ASN A 721 -34.14 8.51 -4.93
N VAL A 722 -34.94 8.44 -5.99
CA VAL A 722 -36.36 8.11 -5.89
C VAL A 722 -36.54 6.69 -5.37
N ARG A 723 -35.79 5.72 -5.91
CA ARG A 723 -35.89 4.28 -5.59
C ARG A 723 -34.52 3.62 -5.44
N ASN A 724 -34.54 2.33 -5.14
CA ASN A 724 -33.37 1.44 -5.10
C ASN A 724 -32.30 1.83 -4.07
N ALA A 725 -32.70 2.49 -2.99
CA ALA A 725 -31.78 2.80 -1.91
C ALA A 725 -31.34 1.53 -1.17
N ALA A 726 -30.02 1.34 -1.05
CA ALA A 726 -29.46 0.34 -0.17
C ALA A 726 -29.50 0.83 1.28
N PHE A 727 -29.84 -0.06 2.21
CA PHE A 727 -29.75 0.17 3.65
C PHE A 727 -28.79 -0.87 4.21
N ALA A 728 -27.92 -0.50 5.16
CA ALA A 728 -26.87 -1.39 5.66
C ALA A 728 -27.42 -2.79 5.99
N ASN A 729 -26.76 -3.83 5.45
CA ASN A 729 -27.14 -5.24 5.59
C ASN A 729 -28.51 -5.63 5.00
N LYS A 730 -29.09 -4.80 4.12
CA LYS A 730 -30.29 -5.13 3.35
C LYS A 730 -30.04 -4.87 1.85
N PRO A 731 -30.56 -5.73 0.96
CA PRO A 731 -30.51 -5.45 -0.47
C PRO A 731 -31.20 -4.14 -0.81
N VAL A 732 -30.89 -3.61 -2.00
CA VAL A 732 -31.64 -2.52 -2.61
C VAL A 732 -33.13 -2.87 -2.61
N SER A 733 -33.97 -1.90 -2.26
CA SER A 733 -35.42 -2.09 -2.28
C SER A 733 -36.04 -1.16 -3.32
N PRO A 734 -36.87 -1.67 -4.26
CA PRO A 734 -37.57 -0.83 -5.22
C PRO A 734 -38.58 0.10 -4.56
N THR A 735 -38.96 -0.15 -3.30
CA THR A 735 -39.89 0.66 -2.51
C THR A 735 -39.21 1.58 -1.50
N ARG A 736 -37.87 1.67 -1.54
CA ARG A 736 -37.06 2.54 -0.67
C ARG A 736 -36.37 3.63 -1.47
N GLY A 737 -36.67 4.88 -1.15
CA GLY A 737 -35.97 6.06 -1.63
C GLY A 737 -34.89 6.52 -0.65
N GLU A 738 -34.09 7.51 -1.06
CA GLU A 738 -33.03 8.09 -0.24
C GLU A 738 -32.95 9.60 -0.39
N LEU A 739 -32.72 10.28 0.72
CA LEU A 739 -32.42 11.72 0.75
C LEU A 739 -31.01 11.90 1.32
N PHE A 740 -30.06 12.22 0.43
CA PHE A 740 -28.64 12.33 0.78
C PHE A 740 -28.28 13.69 1.36
N MET A 741 -28.85 14.75 0.78
CA MET A 741 -28.40 16.10 1.07
C MET A 741 -29.55 17.09 1.03
N ALA A 742 -29.56 18.00 2.01
CA ALA A 742 -30.38 19.19 2.01
C ALA A 742 -29.48 20.39 2.30
N GLU A 743 -29.35 21.31 1.35
CA GLU A 743 -28.52 22.50 1.44
C GLU A 743 -29.42 23.74 1.40
N VAL A 744 -29.25 24.63 2.37
CA VAL A 744 -29.98 25.90 2.45
C VAL A 744 -28.97 27.03 2.67
N PRO A 745 -28.82 27.96 1.72
CA PRO A 745 -27.91 29.11 1.85
C PRO A 745 -28.18 29.91 3.12
N ALA A 746 -27.11 30.38 3.77
CA ALA A 746 -27.16 31.04 5.08
C ALA A 746 -28.21 32.16 5.17
N GLY A 747 -28.35 32.98 4.12
CA GLY A 747 -29.30 34.10 4.06
C GLY A 747 -30.78 33.70 4.12
N ILE A 748 -31.10 32.44 3.85
CA ILE A 748 -32.48 31.92 3.85
C ILE A 748 -32.66 30.71 4.79
N GLN A 749 -31.67 30.42 5.63
CA GLN A 749 -31.82 29.46 6.71
C GLN A 749 -32.92 29.89 7.70
N ARG A 750 -33.44 28.93 8.47
CA ARG A 750 -34.53 29.13 9.47
C ARG A 750 -35.90 29.52 8.88
N GLN A 751 -36.02 29.74 7.57
CA GLN A 751 -37.31 29.96 6.89
C GLN A 751 -38.07 28.65 6.56
N GLY A 752 -37.63 27.52 7.11
CA GLY A 752 -38.23 26.20 6.86
C GLY A 752 -38.10 25.70 5.41
N ILE A 753 -37.24 26.30 4.59
CA ILE A 753 -37.08 25.93 3.16
C ILE A 753 -36.57 24.50 3.03
N GLY A 754 -35.55 24.10 3.80
CA GLY A 754 -35.02 22.72 3.77
C GLY A 754 -36.07 21.66 4.10
N THR A 755 -36.95 21.93 5.07
CA THR A 755 -38.09 21.05 5.38
C THR A 755 -39.08 20.99 4.22
N ARG A 756 -39.46 22.13 3.64
CA ARG A 756 -40.41 22.17 2.51
C ARG A 756 -39.88 21.44 1.27
N LEU A 757 -38.61 21.61 0.94
CA LEU A 757 -37.95 20.87 -0.14
C LEU A 757 -37.89 19.36 0.16
N SER A 758 -37.61 18.97 1.41
CA SER A 758 -37.62 17.57 1.82
C SER A 758 -39.03 16.96 1.68
N ILE A 759 -40.09 17.69 2.03
CA ILE A 759 -41.48 17.24 1.82
C ILE A 759 -41.79 17.08 0.33
N ASP A 760 -41.31 17.98 -0.53
CA ASP A 760 -41.47 17.81 -1.98
C ASP A 760 -40.70 16.59 -2.51
N ALA A 761 -39.51 16.29 -1.97
CA ALA A 761 -38.79 15.05 -2.28
C ALA A 761 -39.57 13.80 -1.84
N LEU A 762 -40.17 13.80 -0.65
CA LEU A 762 -41.00 12.70 -0.17
C LEU A 762 -42.26 12.50 -1.03
N ARG A 763 -42.86 13.58 -1.56
CA ARG A 763 -43.98 13.50 -2.51
C ARG A 763 -43.55 12.90 -3.84
N LEU A 764 -42.36 13.28 -4.34
CA LEU A 764 -41.81 12.71 -5.56
C LEU A 764 -41.60 11.20 -5.39
N MET A 765 -41.02 10.78 -4.26
CA MET A 765 -40.87 9.37 -3.89
C MET A 765 -42.23 8.66 -3.84
N GLN A 766 -43.20 9.16 -3.06
CA GLN A 766 -44.51 8.52 -2.94
C GLN A 766 -45.25 8.42 -4.28
N LYS A 767 -45.13 9.43 -5.16
CA LYS A 767 -45.72 9.41 -6.51
C LYS A 767 -45.17 8.26 -7.37
N ASN A 768 -43.92 7.86 -7.13
CA ASN A 768 -43.23 6.78 -7.81
C ASN A 768 -43.29 5.43 -7.06
N GLY A 769 -44.29 5.23 -6.19
CA GLY A 769 -44.54 3.94 -5.53
C GLY A 769 -43.66 3.65 -4.31
N ILE A 770 -42.96 4.65 -3.80
CA ILE A 770 -41.99 4.51 -2.71
C ILE A 770 -42.67 4.69 -1.38
N THR A 771 -42.45 3.72 -0.48
CA THR A 771 -43.13 3.65 0.81
C THR A 771 -42.21 4.01 1.97
N THR A 772 -40.89 3.87 1.80
CA THR A 772 -39.91 4.21 2.83
C THR A 772 -38.82 5.11 2.29
N VAL A 773 -38.23 5.91 3.17
CA VAL A 773 -37.11 6.82 2.88
C VAL A 773 -35.97 6.55 3.84
N LYS A 774 -34.77 6.39 3.29
CA LYS A 774 -33.51 6.42 4.03
C LYS A 774 -33.03 7.86 4.15
N MET A 775 -32.68 8.28 5.35
CA MET A 775 -32.14 9.61 5.62
C MET A 775 -30.87 9.50 6.47
N PHE A 776 -29.88 10.35 6.17
CA PHE A 776 -28.66 10.42 6.96
C PHE A 776 -28.40 11.84 7.45
N ALA A 777 -28.85 12.13 8.68
CA ALA A 777 -28.81 13.45 9.27
C ALA A 777 -27.56 13.64 10.16
N THR A 778 -26.41 13.92 9.53
CA THR A 778 -25.12 14.08 10.24
C THR A 778 -24.96 15.44 10.93
N THR A 779 -25.58 16.49 10.40
CA THR A 779 -25.48 17.86 10.95
C THR A 779 -26.64 18.19 11.89
N GLU A 780 -26.47 19.12 12.84
CA GLU A 780 -27.54 19.58 13.74
C GLU A 780 -28.74 20.15 12.97
N SER A 781 -28.49 20.89 11.89
CA SER A 781 -29.54 21.38 10.98
C SER A 781 -30.27 20.24 10.29
N GLY A 782 -29.56 19.20 9.83
CA GLY A 782 -30.15 17.99 9.27
C GLY A 782 -31.01 17.24 10.28
N LYS A 783 -30.53 17.08 11.52
CA LYS A 783 -31.28 16.45 12.62
C LYS A 783 -32.54 17.24 12.95
N ALA A 784 -32.48 18.57 12.91
CA ALA A 784 -33.65 19.43 13.12
C ALA A 784 -34.70 19.29 11.99
N VAL A 785 -34.26 19.15 10.73
CA VAL A 785 -35.17 18.83 9.61
C VAL A 785 -35.82 17.46 9.81
N LEU A 786 -35.03 16.43 10.14
CA LEU A 786 -35.52 15.08 10.36
C LEU A 786 -36.54 15.03 11.52
N ALA A 787 -36.21 15.60 12.67
CA ALA A 787 -37.10 15.67 13.82
C ALA A 787 -38.41 16.42 13.51
N ARG A 788 -38.34 17.45 12.66
CA ARG A 788 -39.53 18.18 12.20
C ARG A 788 -40.41 17.33 11.29
N LEU A 789 -39.84 16.60 10.33
CA LEU A 789 -40.59 15.70 9.45
C LEU A 789 -41.33 14.61 10.23
N ILE A 790 -40.69 14.05 11.27
CA ILE A 790 -41.32 13.08 12.18
C ILE A 790 -42.47 13.74 12.95
N ARG A 791 -42.20 14.90 13.57
CA ARG A 791 -43.19 15.63 14.39
C ARG A 791 -44.41 16.10 13.60
N GLU A 792 -44.22 16.53 12.36
CA GLU A 792 -45.30 16.98 11.47
C GLU A 792 -46.01 15.80 10.78
N GLY A 793 -45.57 14.56 11.02
CA GLY A 793 -46.18 13.36 10.46
C GLY A 793 -45.93 13.22 8.96
N ASP A 794 -44.87 13.80 8.43
CA ASP A 794 -44.44 13.61 7.04
C ASP A 794 -43.73 12.27 6.86
N ILE A 795 -43.05 11.79 7.91
CA ILE A 795 -42.47 10.45 7.99
C ILE A 795 -42.74 9.84 9.37
N SER A 796 -42.63 8.51 9.50
CA SER A 796 -42.75 7.81 10.78
C SER A 796 -41.52 8.00 11.68
N GLU A 797 -41.61 7.53 12.93
CA GLU A 797 -40.40 7.17 13.70
C GLU A 797 -39.52 6.18 12.92
N PRO A 798 -38.20 6.10 13.19
CA PRO A 798 -37.31 5.17 12.51
C PRO A 798 -37.79 3.72 12.63
N ILE A 799 -38.02 3.06 11.49
CA ILE A 799 -38.35 1.62 11.40
C ILE A 799 -37.09 0.75 11.28
N ALA A 800 -35.96 1.35 10.89
CA ALA A 800 -34.64 0.74 10.95
C ALA A 800 -33.56 1.80 11.20
N ARG A 801 -32.42 1.39 11.77
CA ARG A 801 -31.23 2.22 11.99
C ARG A 801 -30.00 1.45 11.53
N SER A 802 -29.11 2.10 10.78
CA SER A 802 -27.79 1.55 10.45
C SER A 802 -26.79 1.90 11.54
N GLU A 803 -25.68 1.14 11.61
CA GLU A 803 -24.57 1.43 12.52
C GLU A 803 -23.93 2.81 12.24
N ALA A 804 -23.87 3.20 10.97
CA ALA A 804 -23.40 4.51 10.55
C ALA A 804 -24.33 5.68 10.96
N GLY A 805 -25.54 5.39 11.47
CA GLY A 805 -26.50 6.40 11.94
C GLY A 805 -27.56 6.82 10.91
N ALA A 806 -27.66 6.13 9.76
CA ALA A 806 -28.77 6.33 8.83
C ALA A 806 -30.06 5.72 9.39
N THR A 807 -31.19 6.36 9.14
CA THR A 807 -32.50 5.93 9.62
C THR A 807 -33.43 5.68 8.44
N GLU A 808 -34.18 4.58 8.48
CA GLU A 808 -35.25 4.28 7.52
C GLU A 808 -36.59 4.67 8.14
N HIS A 809 -37.45 5.35 7.39
CA HIS A 809 -38.76 5.82 7.85
C HIS A 809 -39.84 5.49 6.82
N THR A 810 -41.07 5.23 7.27
CA THR A 810 -42.24 5.18 6.38
C THR A 810 -42.63 6.59 5.95
N ILE A 811 -42.92 6.79 4.67
CA ILE A 811 -43.38 8.08 4.12
C ILE A 811 -44.88 8.24 4.40
N LEU A 812 -45.26 9.25 5.19
CA LEU A 812 -46.62 9.48 5.68
C LEU A 812 -47.29 10.71 5.04
N LEU A 813 -46.55 11.80 4.82
CA LEU A 813 -47.00 13.07 4.22
C LEU A 813 -48.29 13.63 4.86
N GLY A 814 -48.34 13.64 6.19
CA GLY A 814 -49.46 14.15 7.00
C GLY A 814 -50.60 13.14 7.19
N LYS A 815 -50.50 11.92 6.62
CA LYS A 815 -51.43 10.83 6.92
C LYS A 815 -51.10 10.27 8.31
N LYS A 816 -52.08 10.24 9.20
CA LYS A 816 -51.94 9.57 10.50
C LYS A 816 -51.58 8.11 10.25
N PRO A 817 -50.52 7.55 10.87
CA PRO A 817 -50.15 6.16 10.63
C PRO A 817 -51.33 5.26 11.01
N GLU A 818 -51.85 4.50 10.04
CA GLU A 818 -52.73 3.38 10.35
C GLU A 818 -51.92 2.39 11.19
N ALA A 819 -52.50 1.92 12.30
CA ALA A 819 -51.80 1.01 13.19
C ALA A 819 -51.31 -0.21 12.40
N ILE A 820 -50.00 -0.45 12.43
CA ILE A 820 -49.40 -1.60 11.75
C ILE A 820 -50.13 -2.86 12.27
N PRO A 821 -50.79 -3.64 11.40
CA PRO A 821 -51.46 -4.86 11.83
C PRO A 821 -50.40 -5.76 12.48
N LYS A 822 -50.63 -6.17 13.73
CA LYS A 822 -49.77 -7.13 14.40
C LYS A 822 -49.64 -8.36 13.50
N PRO A 823 -48.43 -8.89 13.26
CA PRO A 823 -48.27 -10.11 12.49
C PRO A 823 -49.14 -11.22 13.11
N PRO A 824 -49.81 -12.04 12.29
CA PRO A 824 -50.70 -13.08 12.79
C PRO A 824 -49.89 -14.01 13.71
N VAL A 825 -50.38 -14.19 14.94
CA VAL A 825 -49.86 -15.19 15.86
C VAL A 825 -50.12 -16.54 15.21
N VAL A 826 -49.06 -17.24 14.81
CA VAL A 826 -49.15 -18.61 14.31
C VAL A 826 -49.51 -19.51 15.49
N GLU A 827 -50.80 -19.76 15.68
CA GLU A 827 -51.29 -20.81 16.56
C GLU A 827 -51.02 -22.17 15.91
N GLY A 828 -50.09 -22.95 16.48
CA GLY A 828 -50.04 -24.38 16.18
C GLY A 828 -48.69 -25.06 16.35
N VAL A 829 -48.26 -25.28 17.59
CA VAL A 829 -47.60 -26.54 18.00
C VAL A 829 -48.00 -26.82 19.45
N LYS A 830 -48.96 -27.74 19.64
CA LYS A 830 -49.24 -28.37 20.93
C LYS A 830 -48.39 -29.64 20.99
N GLU A 831 -47.34 -29.64 21.80
CA GLU A 831 -46.77 -30.87 22.35
C GLU A 831 -46.79 -30.84 23.86
N ALA A 832 -47.10 -32.01 24.41
CA ALA A 832 -47.52 -32.24 25.77
C ALA A 832 -46.33 -32.32 26.73
N VAL A 833 -46.42 -31.60 27.85
CA VAL A 833 -45.66 -31.90 29.08
C VAL A 833 -46.62 -31.83 30.28
N SER A 834 -46.56 -32.87 31.10
CA SER A 834 -47.37 -33.15 32.29
C SER A 834 -46.97 -32.28 33.51
N PRO A 835 -47.76 -32.25 34.60
CA PRO A 835 -47.89 -31.08 35.47
C PRO A 835 -46.83 -31.04 36.57
N ILE A 836 -46.27 -29.85 36.80
CA ILE A 836 -45.45 -29.54 37.98
C ILE A 836 -46.15 -28.40 38.73
N VAL A 837 -46.62 -28.75 39.92
CA VAL A 837 -46.77 -27.99 41.18
C VAL A 837 -47.08 -26.49 41.07
N GLU A 838 -48.26 -26.11 41.58
CA GLU A 838 -48.62 -24.76 42.01
C GLU A 838 -47.61 -24.24 43.04
N GLU A 839 -46.81 -23.24 42.65
CA GLU A 839 -46.20 -22.30 43.59
C GLU A 839 -46.54 -20.86 43.16
N ASP A 840 -46.70 -20.01 44.18
CA ASP A 840 -47.33 -18.70 44.20
C ASP A 840 -47.00 -17.77 43.02
N LYS A 841 -48.04 -17.24 42.37
CA LYS A 841 -47.92 -16.18 41.36
C LYS A 841 -47.36 -14.89 41.99
N PRO A 842 -46.24 -14.33 41.50
CA PRO A 842 -45.78 -13.03 41.94
C PRO A 842 -46.71 -11.93 41.42
N VAL A 843 -47.03 -10.99 42.31
CA VAL A 843 -47.86 -9.82 42.05
C VAL A 843 -47.20 -8.95 40.99
N VAL A 844 -47.87 -8.77 39.85
CA VAL A 844 -47.44 -8.03 38.64
C VAL A 844 -47.15 -6.52 38.87
N GLY A 845 -47.18 -6.05 40.12
CA GLY A 845 -46.92 -4.66 40.51
C GLY A 845 -45.46 -4.29 40.84
N GLU A 846 -44.54 -5.26 40.98
CA GLU A 846 -43.19 -4.97 41.51
C GLU A 846 -42.13 -4.60 40.44
N LEU A 847 -42.32 -5.02 39.19
CA LEU A 847 -41.33 -4.80 38.12
C LEU A 847 -41.10 -3.31 37.79
N PRO A 848 -42.14 -2.46 37.68
CA PRO A 848 -41.95 -1.02 37.46
C PRO A 848 -41.17 -0.36 38.60
N THR A 849 -41.37 -0.83 39.83
CA THR A 849 -40.74 -0.32 41.04
C THR A 849 -39.24 -0.64 41.07
N ALA A 850 -38.85 -1.86 40.68
CA ALA A 850 -37.45 -2.26 40.59
C ALA A 850 -36.68 -1.46 39.52
N ILE A 851 -37.29 -1.23 38.35
CA ILE A 851 -36.68 -0.44 37.26
C ILE A 851 -36.51 1.02 37.67
N ASN A 852 -37.52 1.61 38.32
CA ASN A 852 -37.45 2.99 38.81
C ASN A 852 -36.40 3.17 39.92
N LYS A 853 -36.22 2.17 40.78
CA LYS A 853 -35.18 2.17 41.81
C LYS A 853 -33.77 2.16 41.20
N VAL A 854 -33.52 1.34 40.17
CA VAL A 854 -32.23 1.32 39.48
C VAL A 854 -31.97 2.61 38.69
N ARG A 855 -33.00 3.23 38.12
CA ARG A 855 -32.88 4.54 37.47
C ARG A 855 -32.50 5.64 38.47
N ALA A 856 -33.11 5.65 39.66
CA ALA A 856 -32.77 6.61 40.71
C ALA A 856 -31.32 6.43 41.19
N GLU A 857 -30.90 5.18 41.45
CA GLU A 857 -29.53 4.88 41.87
C GLU A 857 -28.49 5.21 40.78
N HIS A 858 -28.84 5.04 39.50
CA HIS A 858 -27.99 5.45 38.38
C HIS A 858 -27.78 6.98 38.33
N VAL A 859 -28.82 7.77 38.58
CA VAL A 859 -28.73 9.23 38.62
C VAL A 859 -27.85 9.70 39.78
N GLU A 860 -28.01 9.10 40.95
CA GLU A 860 -27.22 9.39 42.15
C GLU A 860 -25.73 9.07 41.93
N ILE A 861 -25.41 7.86 41.46
CA ILE A 861 -24.03 7.43 41.18
C ILE A 861 -23.36 8.32 40.13
N LYS A 862 -24.12 8.74 39.10
CA LYS A 862 -23.60 9.63 38.06
C LYS A 862 -23.29 11.03 38.61
N SER A 863 -24.12 11.54 39.51
CA SER A 863 -23.89 12.81 40.21
C SER A 863 -22.64 12.74 41.09
N ASP A 864 -22.46 11.65 41.84
CA ASP A 864 -21.29 11.46 42.70
C ASP A 864 -19.98 11.40 41.91
N ILE A 865 -19.97 10.66 40.79
CA ILE A 865 -18.79 10.59 39.90
C ILE A 865 -18.48 11.98 39.31
N GLN A 866 -19.50 12.77 38.94
CA GLN A 866 -19.30 14.13 38.44
C GLN A 866 -18.72 15.06 39.52
N SER A 867 -19.20 14.96 40.75
CA SER A 867 -18.68 15.73 41.89
C SER A 867 -17.22 15.39 42.20
N ILE A 868 -16.87 14.10 42.20
CA ILE A 868 -15.48 13.65 42.39
C ILE A 868 -14.58 14.17 41.27
N ARG A 869 -15.01 14.08 40.00
CA ARG A 869 -14.25 14.60 38.85
C ARG A 869 -14.06 16.13 38.90
N ALA A 870 -15.08 16.87 39.34
CA ALA A 870 -14.98 18.31 39.52
C ALA A 870 -13.96 18.68 40.62
N SER A 871 -13.95 17.94 41.73
CA SER A 871 -12.95 18.10 42.80
C SER A 871 -11.52 17.80 42.31
N LEU A 872 -11.34 16.77 41.49
CA LEU A 872 -10.03 16.42 40.89
C LEU A 872 -9.52 17.50 39.93
N ARG A 873 -10.38 18.09 39.10
CA ARG A 873 -9.98 19.21 38.23
C ARG A 873 -9.44 20.40 39.02
N GLY A 874 -10.08 20.75 40.14
CA GLY A 874 -9.60 21.82 41.02
C GLY A 874 -8.23 21.51 41.63
N LYS A 875 -7.92 20.24 41.89
CA LYS A 875 -6.64 19.81 42.44
C LYS A 875 -5.51 19.78 41.41
N ARG A 876 -5.79 19.38 40.17
CA ARG A 876 -4.80 19.45 39.07
C ARG A 876 -4.39 20.89 38.74
N ASP A 877 -5.30 21.85 38.90
CA ASP A 877 -4.94 23.27 38.77
C ASP A 877 -3.99 23.71 39.91
N ILE A 878 -4.15 23.17 41.13
CA ILE A 878 -3.23 23.40 42.25
C ILE A 878 -1.87 22.72 41.98
N GLU A 879 -1.87 21.49 41.47
CA GLU A 879 -0.68 20.73 41.10
C GLU A 879 0.14 21.46 40.02
N SER A 880 -0.52 21.96 38.97
CA SER A 880 0.12 22.73 37.89
C SER A 880 0.73 24.03 38.41
N ARG A 881 0.07 24.71 39.37
CA ARG A 881 0.60 25.91 40.03
C ARG A 881 1.76 25.61 40.97
N LEU A 882 1.74 24.47 41.67
CA LEU A 882 2.82 24.03 42.55
C LEU A 882 4.06 23.63 41.73
N THR A 883 3.87 22.90 40.64
CA THR A 883 4.95 22.48 39.71
C THR A 883 5.65 23.70 39.09
N ASN A 884 4.88 24.71 38.67
CA ASN A 884 5.45 25.96 38.17
C ASN A 884 6.18 26.78 39.23
N ARG A 885 5.84 26.63 40.52
CA ARG A 885 6.55 27.27 41.63
C ARG A 885 7.84 26.56 42.01
N VAL A 886 7.88 25.23 41.91
CA VAL A 886 9.07 24.40 42.16
C VAL A 886 10.22 24.77 41.21
N LEU A 887 9.92 25.19 39.99
CA LEU A 887 10.91 25.68 39.01
C LEU A 887 11.61 26.99 39.42
N ILE A 888 11.12 27.71 40.43
CA ILE A 888 11.57 29.08 40.78
C ILE A 888 11.89 29.23 42.28
N GLY A 889 11.64 28.20 43.10
CA GLY A 889 11.65 28.29 44.56
C GLY A 889 12.97 27.93 45.23
N THR A 890 13.13 28.39 46.48
CA THR A 890 14.23 27.99 47.38
C THR A 890 14.08 26.53 47.86
N GLU A 891 15.16 25.91 48.32
CA GLU A 891 15.19 24.50 48.78
C GLU A 891 14.09 24.17 49.82
N ARG A 892 13.77 25.13 50.69
CA ARG A 892 12.69 25.02 51.68
C ARG A 892 11.29 25.04 51.06
N GLU A 893 11.09 25.77 49.97
CA GLU A 893 9.82 25.79 49.22
C GLU A 893 9.64 24.52 48.41
N LEU A 894 10.75 23.90 47.96
CA LEU A 894 10.77 22.61 47.28
C LEU A 894 10.20 21.50 48.19
N THR A 895 10.71 21.40 49.43
CA THR A 895 10.24 20.38 50.39
C THR A 895 8.76 20.54 50.75
N ILE A 896 8.26 21.78 50.81
CA ILE A 896 6.83 22.04 51.07
C ILE A 896 5.99 21.65 49.85
N ALA A 897 6.46 21.96 48.64
CA ALA A 897 5.76 21.61 47.41
C ALA A 897 5.70 20.08 47.20
N GLU A 898 6.79 19.36 47.45
CA GLU A 898 6.84 17.89 47.40
C GLU A 898 5.87 17.24 48.40
N SER A 899 5.80 17.76 49.63
CA SER A 899 4.85 17.29 50.63
C SER A 899 3.38 17.53 50.22
N LEU A 900 3.11 18.64 49.52
CA LEU A 900 1.77 18.96 49.01
C LEU A 900 1.41 18.11 47.78
N LEU A 901 2.36 17.86 46.87
CA LEU A 901 2.18 17.00 45.71
C LEU A 901 1.86 15.56 46.13
N SER A 902 2.62 14.99 47.07
CA SER A 902 2.35 13.65 47.62
C SER A 902 0.95 13.52 48.23
N ARG A 903 0.44 14.59 48.87
CA ARG A 903 -0.94 14.62 49.39
C ARG A 903 -2.00 14.70 48.29
N VAL A 904 -1.69 15.36 47.17
CA VAL A 904 -2.58 15.43 46.01
C VAL A 904 -2.66 14.06 45.33
N GLU A 905 -1.53 13.39 45.11
CA GLU A 905 -1.44 12.04 44.55
C GLU A 905 -2.26 11.03 45.38
N THR A 906 -2.05 11.01 46.70
CA THR A 906 -2.81 10.13 47.62
C THR A 906 -4.32 10.36 47.51
N GLN A 907 -4.74 11.61 47.29
CA GLN A 907 -6.16 11.94 47.14
C GLN A 907 -6.72 11.62 45.74
N GLU A 908 -5.90 11.63 44.69
CA GLU A 908 -6.29 11.13 43.37
C GLU A 908 -6.49 9.61 43.39
N GLU A 909 -5.61 8.89 44.08
CA GLU A 909 -5.72 7.43 44.23
C GLU A 909 -7.01 7.03 44.98
N LEU A 910 -7.30 7.67 46.13
CA LEU A 910 -8.54 7.48 46.88
C LEU A 910 -9.79 7.83 46.05
N ALA A 911 -9.73 8.88 45.22
CA ALA A 911 -10.83 9.26 44.35
C ALA A 911 -11.05 8.25 43.22
N SER A 912 -9.97 7.70 42.65
CA SER A 912 -10.00 6.65 41.64
C SER A 912 -10.61 5.36 42.19
N GLU A 913 -10.19 4.93 43.39
CA GLU A 913 -10.75 3.78 44.09
C GLU A 913 -12.26 3.97 44.34
N ARG A 914 -12.67 5.17 44.78
CA ARG A 914 -14.08 5.47 45.03
C ARG A 914 -14.92 5.45 43.75
N ILE A 915 -14.40 5.92 42.63
CA ILE A 915 -15.09 5.83 41.33
C ILE A 915 -15.28 4.37 40.92
N THR A 916 -14.25 3.53 41.09
CA THR A 916 -14.32 2.09 40.81
C THR A 916 -15.39 1.40 41.66
N GLN A 917 -15.45 1.69 42.97
CA GLN A 917 -16.48 1.17 43.88
C GLN A 917 -17.90 1.57 43.43
N LEU A 918 -18.08 2.83 43.00
CA LEU A 918 -19.37 3.34 42.50
C LEU A 918 -19.79 2.66 41.19
N GLN A 919 -18.83 2.37 40.30
CA GLN A 919 -19.09 1.65 39.05
C GLN A 919 -19.48 0.19 39.29
N GLU A 920 -18.80 -0.50 40.21
CA GLU A 920 -19.15 -1.88 40.58
C GLU A 920 -20.53 -1.97 41.26
N ARG A 921 -20.86 -1.01 42.12
CA ARG A 921 -22.21 -0.89 42.69
C ARG A 921 -23.28 -0.73 41.61
N LEU A 922 -23.04 0.11 40.61
CA LEU A 922 -23.98 0.29 39.49
C LEU A 922 -24.14 -1.01 38.67
N LYS A 923 -23.04 -1.72 38.38
CA LYS A 923 -23.08 -3.02 37.68
C LYS A 923 -23.89 -4.05 38.47
N ALA A 924 -23.72 -4.10 39.79
CA ALA A 924 -24.48 -5.00 40.66
C ALA A 924 -25.99 -4.70 40.63
N SER A 925 -26.38 -3.43 40.72
CA SER A 925 -27.79 -3.02 40.65
C SER A 925 -28.43 -3.34 39.29
N ILE A 926 -27.69 -3.20 38.19
CA ILE A 926 -28.15 -3.59 36.84
C ILE A 926 -28.32 -5.12 36.73
N ARG A 927 -27.36 -5.91 37.24
CA ARG A 927 -27.47 -7.38 37.25
C ARG A 927 -28.69 -7.85 38.04
N LEU A 928 -28.95 -7.24 39.20
CA LEU A 928 -30.11 -7.57 40.02
C LEU A 928 -31.44 -7.23 39.32
N ALA A 929 -31.52 -6.07 38.66
CA ALA A 929 -32.71 -5.73 37.88
C ALA A 929 -32.92 -6.70 36.72
N LYS A 930 -31.85 -7.09 36.01
CA LYS A 930 -31.92 -8.05 34.92
C LYS A 930 -32.42 -9.42 35.40
N ALA A 931 -31.86 -9.95 36.49
CA ALA A 931 -32.30 -11.20 37.10
C ALA A 931 -33.79 -11.16 37.49
N LYS A 932 -34.27 -10.03 38.03
CA LYS A 932 -35.70 -9.82 38.36
C LYS A 932 -36.62 -9.63 37.16
N THR A 933 -36.07 -9.40 35.97
CA THR A 933 -36.85 -9.25 34.73
C THR A 933 -36.88 -10.56 33.93
N GLU A 934 -35.88 -11.43 34.14
CA GLU A 934 -35.79 -12.77 33.54
C GLU A 934 -36.61 -13.83 34.31
N VAL A 935 -36.80 -13.63 35.63
CA VAL A 935 -37.78 -14.34 36.47
C VAL A 935 -39.16 -13.72 36.30
#